data_AF-A0AAX1MHQ6-F1
#
_entry.id   AF-A0AAX1MHQ6-F1
#
_cell.length_a   1.000
_cell.length_b   1.000
_cell.length_c   1.000
_cell.angle_alpha   90.00
_cell.angle_beta   90.00
_cell.angle_gamma   90.00
#
_symmetry.space_group_name_H-M   'P 1'
#
loop_
_entity.id
_entity.type
_entity.pdbx_description
1 polymer ?
#
loop_
_entity_poly.entity_id
_entity_poly.type
_entity_poly.pdbx_seq_one_letter_code
_entity_poly.pdbx_strand_id
1 'polypeptide(L)'
;MLETFYLGQADYKPKPYTRIHCIAKTVNGAWKKQSLIDDLPAVGKVFAPSLAWVEENQLIAITTETNPKQVDDGQDHYIVKDAFSPNLVIDYRSMTMEQIRYKLIEFGLARIAPYTDEVIVALSDTQCTVVKVKPHPIHGRYVASPGTIEIYAFNKAIFDGDTFNGQFLEIPQDTVGEFIGEITWKLDQELLSDVLNKVKQYDKIDLSKSKREEIISILNRALEITEENDDWDSIKDWMLAYSKRVHRTLGAPELIANTLFETRSVRQELEKLKLLVRDKYYDEMKPVIRQKIESELKELNDQREILDVEIKQGEEKLTGLKATSSKLQEHVSNLNRQLVYEINQLNQILGDIEDLDSREGVELLKRFQKALQDSGKLISPADTSIPPWSRGIEPQNISSIDNLEFPVRLENQARKTGITTEDMKLLDVSVRSGALTILPQQSAEIMIPKYAQVIAGGVFFREPLGPNILNLDDLWAQPSRGMSTGFSRAWSLALQNPEQYYLVWLDGIQRTAMDLWLPSLVGVLYSSNRPKNLLIVATVANNFLDIDRLWLDLPNFSIPLVPEFTSIRSKDLVQQVTENEKQLTRLNLQESGSCIDLDMDEYRYEMEDRKLSPHALETEIRLYLAESLFVGERASISDRIRKYSTLRENGQKWLKGLLEK
;
A
#
# COMPACT_ATOMS: atom_id res chain seq x y z
N MET A 1 79.00 5.21 -9.57
CA MET A 1 78.68 3.88 -10.13
C MET A 1 77.36 3.50 -9.52
N LEU A 2 76.36 3.11 -10.32
CA LEU A 2 75.11 2.57 -9.78
C LEU A 2 75.45 1.33 -8.94
N GLU A 3 74.95 1.27 -7.71
CA GLU A 3 75.13 0.08 -6.88
C GLU A 3 74.54 -1.12 -7.61
N THR A 4 75.35 -2.17 -7.76
CA THR A 4 74.91 -3.40 -8.42
C THR A 4 74.18 -4.26 -7.40
N PHE A 5 72.93 -4.59 -7.69
CA PHE A 5 72.15 -5.47 -6.85
C PHE A 5 72.31 -6.92 -7.32
N TYR A 6 72.42 -7.82 -6.35
CA TYR A 6 72.45 -9.26 -6.57
C TYR A 6 71.22 -9.88 -5.92
N LEU A 7 70.57 -10.82 -6.61
CA LEU A 7 69.49 -11.61 -6.05
C LEU A 7 70.04 -12.98 -5.66
N GLY A 8 69.81 -13.38 -4.41
CA GLY A 8 70.31 -14.65 -3.90
C GLY A 8 69.37 -15.31 -2.90
N GLN A 9 69.70 -16.55 -2.55
CA GLN A 9 69.00 -17.36 -1.56
C GLN A 9 69.89 -17.58 -0.34
N ALA A 10 69.32 -17.47 0.86
CA ALA A 10 70.04 -17.81 2.08
C ALA A 10 70.21 -19.34 2.20
N ASP A 11 71.46 -19.80 2.32
CA ASP A 11 71.79 -21.23 2.40
C ASP A 11 71.22 -21.90 3.66
N TYR A 12 71.09 -21.16 4.77
CA TYR A 12 70.55 -21.66 6.04
C TYR A 12 70.05 -20.51 6.92
N LYS A 13 69.17 -20.84 7.86
CA LYS A 13 68.67 -19.88 8.85
C LYS A 13 69.83 -19.28 9.67
N PRO A 14 69.97 -17.94 9.76
CA PRO A 14 71.10 -17.28 10.40
C PRO A 14 71.32 -17.70 11.86
N LYS A 15 72.53 -18.20 12.17
CA LYS A 15 72.98 -18.55 13.55
C LYS A 15 74.51 -18.49 13.70
N PRO A 16 75.17 -17.35 14.01
CA PRO A 16 74.74 -15.95 13.98
C PRO A 16 74.90 -15.28 12.59
N TYR A 17 75.50 -15.98 11.63
CA TYR A 17 75.70 -15.53 10.24
C TYR A 17 74.93 -16.44 9.28
N THR A 18 74.80 -16.04 8.02
CA THR A 18 74.35 -16.89 6.91
C THR A 18 75.21 -16.65 5.66
N ARG A 19 75.04 -17.48 4.64
CA ARG A 19 75.64 -17.28 3.32
C ARG A 19 74.53 -17.13 2.30
N ILE A 20 74.71 -16.18 1.40
CA ILE A 20 73.75 -15.91 0.34
C ILE A 20 74.35 -16.44 -0.95
N HIS A 21 73.69 -17.42 -1.54
CA HIS A 21 74.02 -17.91 -2.86
C HIS A 21 73.34 -17.03 -3.91
N CYS A 22 74.12 -16.20 -4.59
CA CYS A 22 73.60 -15.28 -5.61
C CYS A 22 73.36 -16.01 -6.93
N ILE A 23 72.18 -15.82 -7.49
CA ILE A 23 71.71 -16.51 -8.70
C ILE A 23 71.45 -15.56 -9.87
N ALA A 24 71.38 -14.25 -9.60
CA ALA A 24 71.19 -13.22 -10.61
C ALA A 24 71.79 -11.87 -10.19
N LYS A 25 72.07 -11.03 -11.19
CA LYS A 25 72.49 -9.62 -10.99
C LYS A 25 71.62 -8.67 -11.79
N THR A 26 71.61 -7.40 -11.40
CA THR A 26 70.92 -6.36 -12.16
C THR A 26 71.74 -5.92 -13.37
N VAL A 27 71.11 -5.90 -14.55
CA VAL A 27 71.66 -5.38 -15.80
C VAL A 27 70.59 -4.55 -16.48
N ASN A 28 70.85 -3.24 -16.66
CA ASN A 28 69.93 -2.29 -17.30
C ASN A 28 68.49 -2.30 -16.70
N GLY A 29 68.37 -2.36 -15.37
CA GLY A 29 67.08 -2.37 -14.67
C GLY A 29 66.28 -3.67 -14.77
N ALA A 30 66.95 -4.78 -15.12
CA ALA A 30 66.36 -6.09 -15.18
C ALA A 30 67.22 -7.13 -14.43
N TRP A 31 66.59 -8.13 -13.82
CA TRP A 31 67.32 -9.28 -13.28
C TRP A 31 67.80 -10.19 -14.41
N LYS A 32 69.08 -10.57 -14.40
CA LYS A 32 69.64 -11.58 -15.32
C LYS A 32 70.25 -12.74 -14.55
N LYS A 33 69.74 -13.95 -14.80
CA LYS A 33 70.27 -15.21 -14.28
C LYS A 33 71.58 -15.51 -14.99
N GLN A 34 72.63 -15.63 -14.22
CA GLN A 34 73.94 -15.99 -14.73
C GLN A 34 74.78 -16.59 -13.60
N SER A 35 75.83 -17.32 -13.98
CA SER A 35 76.85 -17.71 -13.03
C SER A 35 77.57 -16.46 -12.53
N LEU A 36 77.61 -16.27 -11.21
CA LEU A 36 78.28 -15.15 -10.55
C LEU A 36 79.62 -15.55 -9.93
N ILE A 37 80.21 -16.66 -10.38
CA ILE A 37 81.48 -17.16 -9.85
C ILE A 37 82.62 -16.17 -10.13
N ASP A 38 82.62 -15.55 -11.32
CA ASP A 38 83.63 -14.56 -11.73
C ASP A 38 83.38 -13.17 -11.10
N ASP A 39 82.12 -12.83 -10.82
CA ASP A 39 81.71 -11.54 -10.24
C ASP A 39 81.82 -11.54 -8.70
N LEU A 40 81.61 -12.71 -8.06
CA LEU A 40 81.61 -12.92 -6.61
C LEU A 40 82.43 -14.19 -6.25
N PRO A 41 83.76 -14.15 -6.37
CA PRO A 41 84.64 -15.28 -6.03
C PRO A 41 84.56 -15.67 -4.54
N ALA A 42 84.71 -16.95 -4.17
CA ALA A 42 85.14 -18.08 -5.01
C ALA A 42 84.02 -18.93 -5.64
N VAL A 43 82.75 -18.76 -5.25
CA VAL A 43 81.63 -19.66 -5.67
C VAL A 43 80.29 -18.91 -5.89
N GLY A 44 80.32 -17.60 -6.14
CA GLY A 44 79.08 -16.81 -6.26
C GLY A 44 78.32 -16.66 -4.94
N LYS A 45 79.02 -16.74 -3.80
CA LYS A 45 78.43 -16.67 -2.45
C LYS A 45 78.94 -15.44 -1.70
N VAL A 46 78.05 -14.83 -0.93
CA VAL A 46 78.36 -13.64 -0.11
C VAL A 46 78.13 -13.95 1.36
N PHE A 47 79.07 -13.54 2.20
CA PHE A 47 78.95 -13.70 3.65
C PHE A 47 78.02 -12.64 4.24
N ALA A 48 77.03 -13.08 5.03
CA ALA A 48 76.07 -12.19 5.68
C ALA A 48 76.22 -12.30 7.22
N PRO A 49 76.86 -11.32 7.88
CA PRO A 49 77.21 -11.41 9.29
C PRO A 49 76.00 -11.31 10.24
N SER A 50 74.90 -10.67 9.80
CA SER A 50 73.68 -10.55 10.60
C SER A 50 72.46 -10.23 9.71
N LEU A 51 71.58 -11.20 9.50
CA LEU A 51 70.29 -11.03 8.80
C LEU A 51 69.17 -11.74 9.54
N ALA A 52 68.90 -11.37 10.80
CA ALA A 52 68.00 -12.10 11.70
C ALA A 52 66.55 -12.31 11.19
N TRP A 53 66.10 -11.53 10.20
CA TRP A 53 64.78 -11.63 9.58
C TRP A 53 64.69 -12.64 8.42
N VAL A 54 65.82 -13.17 7.95
CA VAL A 54 65.88 -14.05 6.77
C VAL A 54 65.68 -15.51 7.17
N GLU A 55 64.82 -16.22 6.43
CA GLU A 55 64.63 -17.66 6.54
C GLU A 55 65.45 -18.44 5.50
N GLU A 56 65.67 -19.73 5.75
CA GLU A 56 66.36 -20.62 4.81
C GLU A 56 65.64 -20.67 3.45
N ASN A 57 66.40 -20.57 2.36
CA ASN A 57 65.92 -20.50 0.97
C ASN A 57 65.05 -19.27 0.63
N GLN A 58 64.96 -18.26 1.49
CA GLN A 58 64.29 -17.00 1.14
C GLN A 58 65.09 -16.24 0.09
N LEU A 59 64.40 -15.74 -0.95
CA LEU A 59 64.98 -14.86 -1.97
C LEU A 59 65.14 -13.46 -1.39
N ILE A 60 66.36 -12.92 -1.46
CA ILE A 60 66.71 -11.59 -0.97
C ILE A 60 67.56 -10.86 -2.00
N ALA A 61 67.31 -9.55 -2.13
CA ALA A 61 68.13 -8.66 -2.95
C ALA A 61 69.18 -8.01 -2.06
N ILE A 62 70.44 -8.05 -2.47
CA ILE A 62 71.57 -7.54 -1.67
C ILE A 62 72.49 -6.65 -2.48
N THR A 63 73.17 -5.75 -1.79
CA THR A 63 74.38 -5.08 -2.26
C THR A 63 75.59 -5.63 -1.52
N THR A 64 76.76 -5.54 -2.13
CA THR A 64 77.99 -6.13 -1.57
C THR A 64 79.07 -5.08 -1.37
N GLU A 65 79.86 -5.24 -0.31
CA GLU A 65 81.10 -4.52 -0.08
C GLU A 65 82.28 -5.51 0.06
N THR A 66 83.49 -5.04 -0.21
CA THR A 66 84.70 -5.86 -0.03
C THR A 66 84.93 -6.12 1.44
N ASN A 67 85.25 -7.38 1.78
CA ASN A 67 85.54 -7.77 3.15
C ASN A 67 86.76 -6.97 3.69
N PRO A 68 86.62 -6.22 4.80
CA PRO A 68 87.71 -5.42 5.35
C PRO A 68 88.82 -6.26 6.00
N LYS A 69 88.61 -7.56 6.22
CA LYS A 69 89.65 -8.50 6.66
C LYS A 69 90.44 -8.94 5.43
N GLN A 70 91.77 -8.94 5.46
CA GLN A 70 92.58 -9.51 4.37
C GLN A 70 92.30 -11.01 4.25
N VAL A 71 91.96 -11.46 3.05
CA VAL A 71 91.40 -12.79 2.78
C VAL A 71 92.35 -13.59 1.87
N ASP A 72 92.76 -14.78 2.29
CA ASP A 72 93.54 -15.75 1.47
C ASP A 72 92.66 -16.47 0.43
N ASP A 73 93.27 -17.08 -0.60
CA ASP A 73 92.57 -17.89 -1.61
C ASP A 73 91.63 -18.94 -0.96
N GLY A 74 90.32 -18.77 -1.16
CA GLY A 74 89.27 -19.69 -0.68
C GLY A 74 88.38 -19.17 0.45
N GLN A 75 88.57 -17.94 0.93
CA GLN A 75 87.71 -17.30 1.94
C GLN A 75 86.78 -16.23 1.31
N ASP A 76 85.74 -15.79 2.04
CA ASP A 76 84.67 -14.93 1.50
C ASP A 76 85.17 -13.47 1.26
N HIS A 77 85.40 -13.10 -0.01
CA HIS A 77 85.93 -11.79 -0.43
C HIS A 77 84.91 -10.63 -0.29
N TYR A 78 83.62 -10.94 -0.24
CA TYR A 78 82.53 -9.96 -0.21
C TYR A 78 81.58 -10.21 0.95
N ILE A 79 81.09 -9.11 1.53
CA ILE A 79 80.11 -9.09 2.62
C ILE A 79 78.86 -8.36 2.13
N VAL A 80 77.70 -8.78 2.64
CA VAL A 80 76.44 -8.04 2.45
C VAL A 80 76.55 -6.66 3.10
N LYS A 81 76.32 -5.61 2.30
CA LYS A 81 76.20 -4.23 2.76
C LYS A 81 74.74 -3.94 3.15
N ASP A 82 73.83 -4.03 2.19
CA ASP A 82 72.40 -3.86 2.39
C ASP A 82 71.64 -5.10 1.91
N ALA A 83 70.51 -5.41 2.57
CA ALA A 83 69.65 -6.52 2.20
C ALA A 83 68.18 -6.11 2.25
N PHE A 84 67.44 -6.51 1.22
CA PHE A 84 66.04 -6.18 1.01
C PHE A 84 65.24 -7.45 0.74
N SER A 85 64.01 -7.49 1.24
CA SER A 85 63.02 -8.48 0.81
C SER A 85 62.32 -7.92 -0.44
N PRO A 86 62.63 -8.41 -1.65
CA PRO A 86 62.08 -7.81 -2.87
C PRO A 86 60.58 -8.05 -2.96
N ASN A 87 59.82 -7.00 -3.25
CA ASN A 87 58.38 -7.14 -3.46
C ASN A 87 58.06 -7.84 -4.77
N LEU A 88 56.88 -8.45 -4.84
CA LEU A 88 56.36 -9.02 -6.08
C LEU A 88 55.93 -7.91 -7.05
N VAL A 89 56.41 -7.96 -8.29
CA VAL A 89 55.98 -7.07 -9.37
C VAL A 89 54.99 -7.81 -10.28
N ILE A 90 53.79 -7.24 -10.44
CA ILE A 90 52.72 -7.79 -11.27
C ILE A 90 52.52 -6.92 -12.50
N ASP A 91 52.54 -7.54 -13.67
CA ASP A 91 52.26 -6.87 -14.94
C ASP A 91 50.75 -6.81 -15.22
N TYR A 92 50.14 -5.64 -15.03
CA TYR A 92 48.77 -5.35 -15.45
C TYR A 92 48.67 -4.24 -16.49
N ARG A 93 49.76 -3.93 -17.20
CA ARG A 93 49.79 -2.85 -18.20
C ARG A 93 48.81 -3.05 -19.36
N SER A 94 48.37 -4.29 -19.60
CA SER A 94 47.35 -4.61 -20.61
C SER A 94 45.91 -4.46 -20.12
N MET A 95 45.70 -4.11 -18.84
CA MET A 95 44.39 -3.99 -18.20
C MET A 95 44.04 -2.51 -17.99
N THR A 96 42.76 -2.18 -18.00
CA THR A 96 42.31 -0.84 -17.63
C THR A 96 42.39 -0.63 -16.11
N MET A 97 42.40 0.63 -15.67
CA MET A 97 42.45 0.96 -14.23
C MET A 97 41.31 0.32 -13.43
N GLU A 98 40.10 0.19 -14.00
CA GLU A 98 39.01 -0.52 -13.32
C GLU A 98 39.25 -2.02 -13.20
N GLN A 99 39.76 -2.66 -14.26
CA GLN A 99 40.05 -4.08 -14.24
C GLN A 99 41.10 -4.41 -13.18
N ILE A 100 42.08 -3.52 -13.03
CA ILE A 100 43.11 -3.58 -12.00
C ILE A 100 42.48 -3.44 -10.61
N ARG A 101 41.69 -2.38 -10.38
CA ARG A 101 40.96 -2.18 -9.11
C ARG A 101 40.11 -3.39 -8.75
N TYR A 102 39.27 -3.88 -9.66
CA TYR A 102 38.41 -5.04 -9.44
C TYR A 102 39.22 -6.28 -9.06
N LYS A 103 40.33 -6.52 -9.78
CA LYS A 103 41.17 -7.69 -9.52
C LYS A 103 41.88 -7.63 -8.17
N LEU A 104 42.26 -6.43 -7.72
CA LEU A 104 42.96 -6.24 -6.46
C LEU A 104 42.03 -6.14 -5.25
N ILE A 105 40.87 -5.50 -5.39
CA ILE A 105 39.95 -5.22 -4.28
C ILE A 105 38.82 -6.24 -4.15
N GLU A 106 38.25 -6.70 -5.27
CA GLU A 106 37.07 -7.58 -5.24
C GLU A 106 37.46 -9.06 -5.43
N PHE A 107 38.32 -9.36 -6.40
CA PHE A 107 38.67 -10.75 -6.74
C PHE A 107 39.85 -11.30 -5.91
N GLY A 108 40.80 -10.44 -5.59
CA GLY A 108 42.03 -10.75 -4.88
C GLY A 108 43.07 -11.53 -5.70
N LEU A 109 44.32 -11.41 -5.27
CA LEU A 109 45.47 -12.14 -5.80
C LEU A 109 45.53 -13.56 -5.20
N ALA A 110 45.80 -14.55 -6.05
CA ALA A 110 45.89 -15.94 -5.62
C ALA A 110 47.19 -16.24 -4.85
N ARG A 111 48.26 -15.48 -5.10
CA ARG A 111 49.59 -15.66 -4.50
C ARG A 111 50.27 -14.32 -4.34
N ILE A 112 51.02 -14.16 -3.26
CA ILE A 112 51.93 -13.04 -3.01
C ILE A 112 53.31 -13.61 -2.65
N ALA A 113 54.36 -12.78 -2.67
CA ALA A 113 55.67 -13.21 -2.19
C ALA A 113 55.56 -13.58 -0.71
N PRO A 114 56.16 -14.70 -0.27
CA PRO A 114 56.21 -15.01 1.14
C PRO A 114 56.99 -13.89 1.86
N TYR A 115 56.50 -13.49 3.04
CA TYR A 115 57.12 -12.49 3.93
C TYR A 115 56.96 -11.01 3.57
N THR A 116 56.23 -10.66 2.50
CA THR A 116 55.79 -9.27 2.24
C THR A 116 54.28 -9.21 2.12
N ASP A 117 53.66 -8.16 2.66
CA ASP A 117 52.24 -7.83 2.45
C ASP A 117 52.04 -6.74 1.40
N GLU A 118 53.13 -6.31 0.75
CA GLU A 118 53.15 -5.31 -0.32
C GLU A 118 53.41 -5.95 -1.68
N VAL A 119 52.69 -5.44 -2.68
CA VAL A 119 52.80 -5.86 -4.08
C VAL A 119 52.89 -4.61 -4.96
N ILE A 120 53.82 -4.62 -5.90
CA ILE A 120 53.97 -3.58 -6.91
C ILE A 120 53.16 -3.98 -8.13
N VAL A 121 52.25 -3.11 -8.56
CA VAL A 121 51.40 -3.34 -9.72
C VAL A 121 51.76 -2.33 -10.80
N ALA A 122 52.26 -2.82 -11.94
CA ALA A 122 52.52 -1.98 -13.10
C ALA A 122 51.19 -1.60 -13.77
N LEU A 123 50.88 -0.31 -13.75
CA LEU A 123 49.67 0.26 -14.36
C LEU A 123 49.91 0.58 -15.84
N SER A 124 51.11 1.05 -16.19
CA SER A 124 51.54 1.34 -17.55
C SER A 124 53.05 1.13 -17.71
N ASP A 125 53.59 1.46 -18.87
CA ASP A 125 55.04 1.44 -19.12
C ASP A 125 55.82 2.45 -18.27
N THR A 126 55.15 3.42 -17.64
CA THR A 126 55.77 4.51 -16.89
C THR A 126 55.19 4.70 -15.49
N GLN A 127 54.10 4.02 -15.14
CA GLN A 127 53.41 4.18 -13.86
C GLN A 127 53.17 2.84 -13.16
N CYS A 128 53.34 2.83 -11.84
CA CYS A 128 53.01 1.70 -10.97
C CYS A 128 52.36 2.19 -9.68
N THR A 129 51.83 1.24 -8.91
CA THR A 129 51.35 1.49 -7.56
C THR A 129 51.83 0.40 -6.62
N VAL A 130 52.08 0.78 -5.36
CA VAL A 130 52.48 -0.15 -4.30
C VAL A 130 51.29 -0.34 -3.37
N VAL A 131 50.80 -1.57 -3.27
CA VAL A 131 49.54 -1.85 -2.59
C VAL A 131 49.74 -2.89 -1.50
N LYS A 132 49.25 -2.57 -0.30
CA LYS A 132 49.17 -3.52 0.82
C LYS A 132 47.98 -4.44 0.66
N VAL A 133 48.23 -5.74 0.73
CA VAL A 133 47.23 -6.79 0.55
C VAL A 133 47.10 -7.69 1.77
N LYS A 134 45.86 -8.02 2.14
CA LYS A 134 45.53 -8.87 3.29
C LYS A 134 44.66 -10.04 2.85
N PRO A 135 44.77 -11.21 3.50
CA PRO A 135 43.92 -12.35 3.17
C PRO A 135 42.44 -12.01 3.46
N HIS A 136 41.60 -12.16 2.46
CA HIS A 136 40.16 -11.96 2.57
C HIS A 136 39.54 -13.08 3.44
N PRO A 137 38.67 -12.75 4.40
CA PRO A 137 38.18 -13.69 5.41
C PRO A 137 37.37 -14.87 4.84
N ILE A 138 36.76 -14.71 3.66
CA ILE A 138 35.84 -15.71 3.07
C ILE A 138 36.53 -16.65 2.09
N HIS A 139 37.28 -16.12 1.12
CA HIS A 139 37.85 -16.90 0.02
C HIS A 139 39.37 -17.06 0.10
N GLY A 140 40.03 -16.52 1.13
CA GLY A 140 41.45 -16.73 1.42
C GLY A 140 42.42 -16.13 0.38
N ARG A 141 41.95 -15.26 -0.52
CA ARG A 141 42.83 -14.56 -1.48
C ARG A 141 43.26 -13.22 -0.93
N TYR A 142 44.38 -12.71 -1.41
CA TYR A 142 44.96 -11.45 -0.92
C TYR A 142 44.32 -10.26 -1.61
N VAL A 143 43.68 -9.40 -0.83
CA VAL A 143 42.88 -8.27 -1.29
C VAL A 143 43.47 -6.97 -0.77
N ALA A 144 43.47 -5.95 -1.63
CA ALA A 144 43.87 -4.59 -1.28
C ALA A 144 42.75 -3.87 -0.52
N SER A 145 43.12 -3.05 0.47
CA SER A 145 42.16 -2.17 1.14
C SER A 145 41.69 -1.05 0.19
N PRO A 146 40.39 -0.72 0.15
CA PRO A 146 39.91 0.46 -0.57
C PRO A 146 40.41 1.75 0.09
N GLY A 147 40.59 2.81 -0.70
CA GLY A 147 41.11 4.09 -0.24
C GLY A 147 41.85 4.86 -1.33
N THR A 148 42.57 5.91 -0.91
CA THR A 148 43.45 6.68 -1.79
C THR A 148 44.76 5.93 -1.97
N ILE A 149 45.16 5.73 -3.23
CA ILE A 149 46.28 4.91 -3.63
C ILE A 149 47.25 5.76 -4.43
N GLU A 150 48.50 5.72 -4.02
CA GLU A 150 49.58 6.49 -4.61
C GLU A 150 50.09 5.81 -5.89
N ILE A 151 50.37 6.63 -6.90
CA ILE A 151 50.92 6.27 -8.20
C ILE A 151 52.34 6.80 -8.27
N TYR A 152 53.27 5.93 -8.63
CA TYR A 152 54.70 6.19 -8.71
C TYR A 152 55.20 5.98 -10.15
N ALA A 153 56.32 6.61 -10.49
CA ALA A 153 57.05 6.32 -11.71
C ALA A 153 57.52 4.85 -11.71
N PHE A 154 57.53 4.21 -12.89
CA PHE A 154 57.84 2.80 -13.01
C PHE A 154 58.90 2.54 -14.08
N ASN A 155 59.88 1.71 -13.74
CA ASN A 155 60.89 1.25 -14.68
C ASN A 155 60.47 -0.10 -15.29
N LYS A 156 59.95 -0.06 -16.52
CA LYS A 156 59.48 -1.26 -17.24
C LYS A 156 60.56 -2.27 -17.61
N ALA A 157 61.84 -1.91 -17.53
CA ALA A 157 62.96 -2.79 -17.91
C ALA A 157 62.95 -4.10 -17.10
N ILE A 158 62.32 -4.12 -15.92
CA ILE A 158 62.17 -5.31 -15.10
C ILE A 158 61.54 -6.49 -15.84
N PHE A 159 60.63 -6.21 -16.79
CA PHE A 159 59.94 -7.23 -17.58
C PHE A 159 60.78 -7.82 -18.73
N ASP A 160 61.91 -7.19 -19.08
CA ASP A 160 62.89 -7.72 -20.02
C ASP A 160 63.89 -8.69 -19.33
N GLY A 161 63.73 -8.89 -18.02
CA GLY A 161 64.55 -9.75 -17.16
C GLY A 161 64.03 -11.18 -17.01
N ASP A 162 64.78 -11.97 -16.25
CA ASP A 162 64.41 -13.34 -15.89
C ASP A 162 63.42 -13.37 -14.72
N THR A 163 62.47 -14.32 -14.77
CA THR A 163 61.52 -14.56 -13.66
C THR A 163 62.06 -15.59 -12.67
N PHE A 164 61.69 -15.45 -11.40
CA PHE A 164 62.04 -16.38 -10.31
C PHE A 164 60.76 -17.00 -9.78
N ASN A 165 60.65 -18.33 -9.84
CA ASN A 165 59.42 -19.06 -9.55
C ASN A 165 58.19 -18.56 -10.35
N GLY A 166 58.42 -18.09 -11.60
CA GLY A 166 57.39 -17.54 -12.46
C GLY A 166 56.92 -16.13 -12.09
N GLN A 167 57.66 -15.42 -11.23
CA GLN A 167 57.35 -14.09 -10.74
C GLN A 167 58.47 -13.09 -11.05
N PHE A 168 58.11 -11.83 -11.26
CA PHE A 168 59.05 -10.71 -11.33
C PHE A 168 59.24 -10.15 -9.92
N LEU A 169 60.48 -9.90 -9.54
CA LEU A 169 60.85 -9.40 -8.22
C LEU A 169 61.42 -8.00 -8.33
N GLU A 170 61.08 -7.14 -7.39
CA GLU A 170 61.55 -5.77 -7.34
C GLU A 170 63.09 -5.68 -7.34
N ILE A 171 63.63 -4.74 -8.10
CA ILE A 171 64.98 -4.20 -7.90
C ILE A 171 64.85 -2.98 -6.98
N PRO A 172 65.37 -3.04 -5.75
CA PRO A 172 65.26 -1.94 -4.80
C PRO A 172 65.78 -0.62 -5.41
N GLN A 173 65.06 0.47 -5.19
CA GLN A 173 65.41 1.83 -5.62
C GLN A 173 65.47 2.08 -7.14
N ASP A 174 65.18 1.07 -7.98
CA ASP A 174 65.20 1.20 -9.44
C ASP A 174 63.85 0.85 -10.10
N THR A 175 63.07 -0.07 -9.51
CA THR A 175 61.76 -0.49 -10.06
C THR A 175 60.67 0.56 -9.85
N VAL A 176 60.63 1.19 -8.67
CA VAL A 176 59.67 2.24 -8.28
C VAL A 176 60.42 3.55 -8.14
N GLY A 177 59.98 4.59 -8.85
CA GLY A 177 60.57 5.92 -8.86
C GLY A 177 59.74 6.94 -8.07
N GLU A 178 59.80 8.20 -8.50
CA GLU A 178 59.14 9.32 -7.80
C GLU A 178 57.61 9.24 -7.81
N PHE A 179 56.98 9.83 -6.80
CA PHE A 179 55.52 9.97 -6.72
C PHE A 179 54.98 10.85 -7.86
N ILE A 180 53.93 10.39 -8.53
CA ILE A 180 53.29 11.07 -9.67
C ILE A 180 51.92 11.65 -9.27
N GLY A 181 51.13 10.92 -8.48
CA GLY A 181 49.77 11.34 -8.14
C GLY A 181 49.00 10.27 -7.36
N GLU A 182 47.70 10.50 -7.17
CA GLU A 182 46.84 9.62 -6.38
C GLU A 182 45.57 9.22 -7.14
N ILE A 183 45.05 8.03 -6.87
CA ILE A 183 43.77 7.55 -7.36
C ILE A 183 42.93 7.01 -6.21
N THR A 184 41.64 7.28 -6.20
CA THR A 184 40.73 6.73 -5.19
C THR A 184 40.14 5.41 -5.70
N TRP A 185 40.37 4.32 -4.98
CA TRP A 185 39.74 3.04 -5.25
C TRP A 185 38.69 2.70 -4.20
N LYS A 186 37.46 2.41 -4.65
CA LYS A 186 36.30 2.08 -3.82
C LYS A 186 35.78 0.67 -4.10
N LEU A 187 34.98 0.13 -3.18
CA LEU A 187 34.25 -1.13 -3.37
C LEU A 187 33.10 -0.96 -4.38
N ASP A 188 32.71 -2.05 -5.06
CA ASP A 188 31.60 -2.04 -6.03
C ASP A 188 30.28 -1.60 -5.35
N GLN A 189 30.07 -1.94 -4.09
CA GLN A 189 28.88 -1.53 -3.32
C GLN A 189 28.86 -0.02 -3.02
N GLU A 190 30.03 0.56 -2.72
CA GLU A 190 30.18 1.98 -2.45
C GLU A 190 29.99 2.79 -3.74
N LEU A 191 30.61 2.33 -4.85
CA LEU A 191 30.43 2.92 -6.17
C LEU A 191 28.97 2.86 -6.62
N LEU A 192 28.30 1.72 -6.45
CA LEU A 192 26.88 1.58 -6.76
C LEU A 192 26.02 2.51 -5.89
N SER A 193 26.34 2.64 -4.60
CA SER A 193 25.63 3.54 -3.68
C SER A 193 25.83 5.00 -4.07
N ASP A 194 27.04 5.41 -4.45
CA ASP A 194 27.35 6.76 -4.94
C ASP A 194 26.55 7.08 -6.22
N VAL A 195 26.47 6.12 -7.15
CA VAL A 195 25.67 6.26 -8.37
C VAL A 195 24.18 6.37 -8.05
N LEU A 196 23.64 5.46 -7.23
CA LEU A 196 22.23 5.50 -6.85
C LEU A 196 21.85 6.76 -6.08
N ASN A 197 22.74 7.26 -5.19
CA ASN A 197 22.51 8.48 -4.44
C ASN A 197 22.51 9.71 -5.34
N LYS A 198 23.42 9.79 -6.31
CA LYS A 198 23.43 10.88 -7.29
C LYS A 198 22.23 10.80 -8.23
N VAL A 199 21.81 9.60 -8.66
CA VAL A 199 20.59 9.43 -9.48
C VAL A 199 19.32 9.77 -8.69
N LYS A 200 19.24 9.44 -7.39
CA LYS A 200 18.13 9.83 -6.50
C LYS A 200 17.94 11.33 -6.34
N GLN A 201 18.98 12.14 -6.57
CA GLN A 201 18.82 13.60 -6.59
C GLN A 201 17.95 14.07 -7.76
N TYR A 202 17.80 13.24 -8.79
CA TYR A 202 17.02 13.53 -9.98
C TYR A 202 15.65 12.84 -10.03
N ASP A 203 15.35 11.87 -9.14
CA ASP A 203 14.02 11.22 -9.11
C ASP A 203 13.65 10.51 -7.79
N LYS A 204 12.36 10.56 -7.41
CA LYS A 204 11.76 9.85 -6.26
C LYS A 204 11.14 8.54 -6.72
N ILE A 205 11.80 7.39 -6.51
CA ILE A 205 11.26 6.09 -6.94
C ILE A 205 11.34 5.04 -5.82
N ASP A 206 10.23 4.29 -5.66
CA ASP A 206 10.00 3.25 -4.66
C ASP A 206 9.74 1.89 -5.34
N LEU A 207 10.27 0.80 -4.79
CA LEU A 207 10.69 -0.36 -5.60
C LEU A 207 9.96 -1.69 -5.25
N SER A 208 9.43 -2.41 -6.27
CA SER A 208 9.10 -3.88 -6.28
C SER A 208 9.53 -4.56 -7.59
N LYS A 209 8.97 -5.69 -8.08
CA LYS A 209 9.50 -6.59 -9.16
C LYS A 209 9.95 -5.92 -10.50
N SER A 210 9.58 -4.66 -10.75
CA SER A 210 10.18 -3.74 -11.72
C SER A 210 11.70 -3.55 -11.53
N LYS A 211 12.19 -3.75 -10.29
CA LYS A 211 13.57 -3.58 -9.81
C LYS A 211 14.65 -4.11 -10.75
N ARG A 212 14.44 -5.22 -11.46
CA ARG A 212 15.47 -5.83 -12.32
C ARG A 212 15.66 -5.04 -13.61
N GLU A 213 14.56 -4.74 -14.30
CA GLU A 213 14.56 -3.91 -15.51
C GLU A 213 14.89 -2.46 -15.18
N GLU A 214 14.50 -2.02 -13.99
CA GLU A 214 14.76 -0.70 -13.43
C GLU A 214 16.23 -0.51 -13.07
N ILE A 215 16.92 -1.50 -12.47
CA ILE A 215 18.37 -1.45 -12.27
C ILE A 215 19.10 -1.39 -13.62
N ILE A 216 18.66 -2.16 -14.63
CA ILE A 216 19.26 -2.11 -15.97
C ILE A 216 19.01 -0.75 -16.63
N SER A 217 17.80 -0.21 -16.51
CA SER A 217 17.42 1.12 -17.02
C SER A 217 18.24 2.23 -16.36
N ILE A 218 18.37 2.20 -15.02
CA ILE A 218 19.16 3.16 -14.24
C ILE A 218 20.64 3.08 -14.64
N LEU A 219 21.20 1.88 -14.84
CA LEU A 219 22.58 1.71 -15.26
C LEU A 219 22.83 2.22 -16.70
N ASN A 220 21.89 1.99 -17.63
CA ASN A 220 22.00 2.51 -18.99
C ASN A 220 21.85 4.04 -19.03
N ARG A 221 20.93 4.60 -18.24
CA ARG A 221 20.73 6.05 -18.13
C ARG A 221 21.91 6.75 -17.46
N ALA A 222 22.51 6.12 -16.45
CA ALA A 222 23.72 6.62 -15.82
C ALA A 222 24.92 6.63 -16.80
N LEU A 223 25.02 5.63 -17.68
CA LEU A 223 26.02 5.63 -18.76
C LEU A 223 25.84 6.81 -19.71
N GLU A 224 24.62 7.10 -20.15
CA GLU A 224 24.32 8.28 -20.99
C GLU A 224 24.73 9.59 -20.31
N ILE A 225 24.45 9.74 -19.01
CA ILE A 225 24.83 10.94 -18.24
C ILE A 225 26.36 11.08 -18.11
N THR A 226 27.10 9.97 -18.00
CA THR A 226 28.57 10.00 -17.98
C THR A 226 29.21 10.29 -19.34
N GLU A 227 28.46 10.24 -20.43
CA GLU A 227 28.95 10.68 -21.74
C GLU A 227 28.87 12.21 -21.92
N GLU A 228 28.01 12.88 -21.16
CA GLU A 228 27.77 14.34 -21.25
C GLU A 228 28.55 15.16 -20.21
N ASN A 229 29.21 14.53 -19.23
CA ASN A 229 29.77 15.23 -18.06
C ASN A 229 31.21 14.75 -17.72
N ASP A 230 32.20 15.61 -17.96
CA ASP A 230 33.64 15.31 -17.84
C ASP A 230 34.07 14.96 -16.38
N ASP A 231 33.33 15.44 -15.38
CA ASP A 231 33.60 15.17 -13.96
C ASP A 231 33.42 13.69 -13.53
N TRP A 232 32.97 12.82 -14.45
CA TRP A 232 32.61 11.42 -14.18
C TRP A 232 33.54 10.38 -14.83
N ASP A 233 34.65 10.78 -15.43
CA ASP A 233 35.55 9.87 -16.17
C ASP A 233 36.03 8.66 -15.34
N SER A 234 36.29 8.84 -14.05
CA SER A 234 36.70 7.75 -13.15
C SER A 234 35.61 6.70 -12.89
N ILE A 235 34.34 7.07 -13.04
CA ILE A 235 33.16 6.22 -12.79
C ILE A 235 32.66 5.62 -14.11
N LYS A 236 32.91 6.27 -15.25
CA LYS A 236 32.52 5.84 -16.60
C LYS A 236 33.04 4.45 -16.96
N ASP A 237 34.34 4.21 -16.76
CA ASP A 237 34.96 2.91 -17.01
C ASP A 237 34.38 1.81 -16.11
N TRP A 238 34.08 2.15 -14.85
CA TRP A 238 33.39 1.25 -13.93
C TRP A 238 31.97 0.93 -14.34
N MET A 239 31.16 1.93 -14.74
CA MET A 239 29.80 1.68 -15.21
C MET A 239 29.78 0.79 -16.45
N LEU A 240 30.68 1.01 -17.41
CA LEU A 240 30.79 0.19 -18.63
C LEU A 240 31.18 -1.27 -18.32
N ALA A 241 32.12 -1.46 -17.40
CA ALA A 241 32.56 -2.79 -16.99
C ALA A 241 31.48 -3.51 -16.14
N TYR A 242 30.87 -2.79 -15.19
CA TYR A 242 29.85 -3.30 -14.29
C TYR A 242 28.54 -3.61 -15.01
N SER A 243 28.08 -2.77 -15.96
CA SER A 243 26.85 -3.04 -16.74
C SER A 243 26.98 -4.33 -17.55
N LYS A 244 28.14 -4.55 -18.21
CA LYS A 244 28.45 -5.79 -18.93
C LYS A 244 28.45 -7.02 -18.00
N ARG A 245 28.96 -6.87 -16.77
CA ARG A 245 28.93 -7.94 -15.75
C ARG A 245 27.49 -8.23 -15.33
N VAL A 246 26.72 -7.22 -14.94
CA VAL A 246 25.32 -7.36 -14.51
C VAL A 246 24.45 -7.96 -15.62
N HIS A 247 24.64 -7.57 -16.88
CA HIS A 247 23.97 -8.19 -18.03
C HIS A 247 24.31 -9.68 -18.16
N ARG A 248 25.58 -10.07 -18.00
CA ARG A 248 26.00 -11.48 -18.01
C ARG A 248 25.45 -12.28 -16.83
N THR A 249 25.49 -11.73 -15.62
CA THR A 249 25.05 -12.43 -14.40
C THR A 249 23.53 -12.54 -14.29
N LEU A 250 22.79 -11.57 -14.84
CA LEU A 250 21.32 -11.65 -14.94
C LEU A 250 20.88 -12.55 -16.12
N GLY A 251 21.63 -12.62 -17.23
CA GLY A 251 21.33 -13.56 -18.34
C GLY A 251 21.76 -15.01 -18.09
N ALA A 252 22.74 -15.25 -17.21
CA ALA A 252 23.30 -16.58 -16.95
C ALA A 252 22.31 -17.62 -16.41
N PRO A 253 21.38 -17.33 -15.48
CA PRO A 253 20.42 -18.31 -14.99
C PRO A 253 19.50 -18.85 -16.10
N GLU A 254 19.12 -18.01 -17.06
CA GLU A 254 18.26 -18.40 -18.19
C GLU A 254 19.05 -19.22 -19.22
N LEU A 255 20.28 -18.83 -19.53
CA LEU A 255 21.18 -19.60 -20.38
C LEU A 255 21.55 -20.96 -19.78
N ILE A 256 21.81 -21.02 -18.47
CA ILE A 256 22.10 -22.26 -17.72
C ILE A 256 20.85 -23.15 -17.66
N ALA A 257 19.67 -22.59 -17.41
CA ALA A 257 18.42 -23.34 -17.44
C ALA A 257 18.17 -23.92 -18.85
N ASN A 258 18.30 -23.09 -19.89
CA ASN A 258 18.07 -23.52 -21.27
C ASN A 258 19.09 -24.59 -21.73
N THR A 259 20.38 -24.44 -21.39
CA THR A 259 21.39 -25.47 -21.70
C THR A 259 21.20 -26.76 -20.89
N LEU A 260 20.77 -26.68 -19.63
CA LEU A 260 20.41 -27.87 -18.84
C LEU A 260 19.15 -28.56 -19.39
N PHE A 261 18.15 -27.81 -19.88
CA PHE A 261 16.97 -28.37 -20.55
C PHE A 261 17.28 -28.97 -21.93
N GLU A 262 18.25 -28.44 -22.66
CA GLU A 262 18.72 -28.98 -23.95
C GLU A 262 19.62 -30.22 -23.78
N THR A 263 20.20 -30.42 -22.59
CA THR A 263 21.04 -31.59 -22.29
C THR A 263 20.19 -32.85 -22.21
N ARG A 264 20.36 -33.75 -23.19
CA ARG A 264 19.52 -34.94 -23.41
C ARG A 264 19.41 -35.87 -22.19
N SER A 265 20.50 -36.05 -21.43
CA SER A 265 20.52 -36.89 -20.23
C SER A 265 19.65 -36.33 -19.12
N VAL A 266 19.73 -35.02 -18.88
CA VAL A 266 18.93 -34.30 -17.87
C VAL A 266 17.45 -34.30 -18.26
N ARG A 267 17.14 -34.09 -19.55
CA ARG A 267 15.76 -34.17 -20.05
C ARG A 267 15.15 -35.56 -19.88
N GLN A 268 15.91 -36.63 -20.13
CA GLN A 268 15.43 -38.00 -19.96
C GLN A 268 15.21 -38.35 -18.48
N GLU A 269 16.10 -37.92 -17.58
CA GLU A 269 15.90 -38.11 -16.13
C GLU A 269 14.72 -37.29 -15.59
N LEU A 270 14.54 -36.05 -16.05
CA LEU A 270 13.39 -35.23 -15.70
C LEU A 270 12.07 -35.81 -16.23
N GLU A 271 12.04 -36.32 -17.46
CA GLU A 271 10.86 -37.01 -18.01
C GLU A 271 10.56 -38.30 -17.23
N LYS A 272 11.59 -39.05 -16.84
CA LYS A 272 11.43 -40.26 -16.01
C LYS A 272 10.89 -39.92 -14.62
N LEU A 273 11.43 -38.90 -13.94
CA LEU A 273 10.93 -38.44 -12.65
C LEU A 273 9.52 -37.88 -12.75
N LYS A 274 9.23 -37.13 -13.82
CA LYS A 274 7.88 -36.59 -14.10
C LYS A 274 6.87 -37.70 -14.31
N LEU A 275 7.24 -38.76 -15.04
CA LEU A 275 6.41 -39.95 -15.21
C LEU A 275 6.20 -40.67 -13.86
N LEU A 276 7.25 -40.85 -13.07
CA LEU A 276 7.17 -41.53 -11.77
C LEU A 276 6.28 -40.77 -10.77
N VAL A 277 6.39 -39.44 -10.71
CA VAL A 277 5.51 -38.58 -9.89
C VAL A 277 4.08 -38.60 -10.42
N ARG A 278 3.91 -38.60 -11.74
CA ARG A 278 2.60 -38.68 -12.39
C ARG A 278 1.94 -40.02 -12.07
N ASP A 279 2.62 -41.13 -12.26
CA ASP A 279 2.11 -42.47 -11.97
C ASP A 279 1.75 -42.59 -10.48
N LYS A 280 2.61 -42.11 -9.58
CA LYS A 280 2.29 -42.04 -8.14
C LYS A 280 1.02 -41.21 -7.85
N TYR A 281 0.84 -40.08 -8.54
CA TYR A 281 -0.38 -39.29 -8.41
C TYR A 281 -1.62 -40.02 -8.94
N TYR A 282 -1.52 -40.71 -10.09
CA TYR A 282 -2.65 -41.44 -10.69
C TYR A 282 -3.00 -42.72 -9.93
N ASP A 283 -2.03 -43.40 -9.33
CA ASP A 283 -2.23 -44.68 -8.66
C ASP A 283 -2.56 -44.54 -7.17
N GLU A 284 -1.98 -43.55 -6.47
CA GLU A 284 -2.18 -43.39 -5.02
C GLU A 284 -3.19 -42.28 -4.70
N MET A 285 -2.99 -41.07 -5.25
CA MET A 285 -3.78 -39.90 -4.84
C MET A 285 -5.12 -39.80 -5.57
N LYS A 286 -5.15 -40.05 -6.88
CA LYS A 286 -6.36 -39.93 -7.69
C LYS A 286 -7.50 -40.84 -7.23
N PRO A 287 -7.32 -42.14 -6.90
CA PRO A 287 -8.43 -42.97 -6.42
C PRO A 287 -8.90 -42.52 -5.04
N VAL A 288 -8.01 -42.09 -4.15
CA VAL A 288 -8.38 -41.59 -2.81
C VAL A 288 -9.18 -40.30 -2.91
N ILE A 289 -8.74 -39.35 -3.73
CA ILE A 289 -9.47 -38.10 -3.98
C ILE A 289 -10.81 -38.41 -4.64
N ARG A 290 -10.84 -39.30 -5.64
CA ARG A 290 -12.08 -39.69 -6.31
C ARG A 290 -13.07 -40.34 -5.34
N GLN A 291 -12.61 -41.24 -4.48
CA GLN A 291 -13.45 -41.90 -3.49
C GLN A 291 -13.97 -40.92 -2.44
N LYS A 292 -13.14 -39.96 -2.02
CA LYS A 292 -13.54 -38.89 -1.09
C LYS A 292 -14.58 -37.96 -1.72
N ILE A 293 -14.36 -37.53 -2.97
CA ILE A 293 -15.33 -36.74 -3.73
C ILE A 293 -16.63 -37.54 -3.94
N GLU A 294 -16.55 -38.81 -4.31
CA GLU A 294 -17.74 -39.67 -4.50
C GLU A 294 -18.50 -39.88 -3.19
N SER A 295 -17.82 -40.01 -2.04
CA SER A 295 -18.49 -40.09 -0.73
C SER A 295 -19.13 -38.77 -0.31
N GLU A 296 -18.44 -37.64 -0.48
CA GLU A 296 -18.97 -36.31 -0.16
C GLU A 296 -20.15 -35.95 -1.08
N LEU A 297 -20.04 -36.26 -2.38
CA LEU A 297 -21.15 -36.07 -3.33
C LEU A 297 -22.34 -36.96 -3.02
N LYS A 298 -22.10 -38.19 -2.53
CA LYS A 298 -23.18 -39.06 -2.10
C LYS A 298 -23.90 -38.50 -0.87
N GLU A 299 -23.15 -38.06 0.14
CA GLU A 299 -23.72 -37.45 1.34
C GLU A 299 -24.50 -36.16 1.00
N LEU A 300 -23.95 -35.30 0.13
CA LEU A 300 -24.63 -34.10 -0.35
C LEU A 300 -25.87 -34.42 -1.19
N ASN A 301 -25.85 -35.48 -2.02
CA ASN A 301 -27.02 -35.92 -2.76
C ASN A 301 -28.10 -36.49 -1.83
N ASP A 302 -27.72 -37.28 -0.82
CA ASP A 302 -28.64 -37.80 0.18
C ASP A 302 -29.28 -36.64 0.98
N GLN A 303 -28.48 -35.64 1.38
CA GLN A 303 -28.98 -34.41 2.02
C GLN A 303 -29.88 -33.60 1.08
N ARG A 304 -29.53 -33.50 -0.20
CA ARG A 304 -30.35 -32.83 -1.21
C ARG A 304 -31.68 -33.53 -1.42
N GLU A 305 -31.71 -34.86 -1.45
CA GLU A 305 -32.96 -35.62 -1.55
C GLU A 305 -33.85 -35.41 -0.31
N ILE A 306 -33.26 -35.39 0.89
CA ILE A 306 -33.99 -35.06 2.14
C ILE A 306 -34.57 -33.65 2.06
N LEU A 307 -33.76 -32.66 1.68
CA LEU A 307 -34.18 -31.28 1.54
C LEU A 307 -35.24 -31.11 0.44
N ASP A 308 -35.13 -31.81 -0.69
CA ASP A 308 -36.13 -31.76 -1.77
C ASP A 308 -37.47 -32.35 -1.31
N VAL A 309 -37.45 -33.40 -0.46
CA VAL A 309 -38.66 -33.93 0.17
C VAL A 309 -39.25 -32.92 1.16
N GLU A 310 -38.43 -32.28 2.00
CA GLU A 310 -38.87 -31.24 2.94
C GLU A 310 -39.41 -30.00 2.22
N ILE A 311 -38.78 -29.57 1.14
CA ILE A 311 -39.23 -28.47 0.28
C ILE A 311 -40.56 -28.82 -0.34
N LYS A 312 -40.74 -30.02 -0.92
CA LYS A 312 -42.04 -30.44 -1.46
C LYS A 312 -43.13 -30.48 -0.40
N GLN A 313 -42.84 -31.02 0.78
CA GLN A 313 -43.79 -31.00 1.90
C GLN A 313 -44.10 -29.56 2.37
N GLY A 314 -43.10 -28.68 2.36
CA GLY A 314 -43.22 -27.26 2.66
C GLY A 314 -44.09 -26.55 1.63
N GLU A 315 -43.87 -26.79 0.33
CA GLU A 315 -44.65 -26.27 -0.78
C GLU A 315 -46.10 -26.78 -0.74
N GLU A 316 -46.34 -28.05 -0.45
CA GLU A 316 -47.69 -28.60 -0.25
C GLU A 316 -48.40 -27.94 0.94
N LYS A 317 -47.70 -27.74 2.06
CA LYS A 317 -48.25 -26.98 3.20
C LYS A 317 -48.49 -25.52 2.84
N LEU A 318 -47.62 -24.90 2.05
CA LEU A 318 -47.70 -23.50 1.65
C LEU A 318 -48.81 -23.27 0.63
N THR A 319 -49.03 -24.21 -0.29
CA THR A 319 -50.17 -24.18 -1.23
C THR A 319 -51.49 -24.42 -0.48
N GLY A 320 -51.52 -25.35 0.48
CA GLY A 320 -52.66 -25.54 1.38
C GLY A 320 -52.97 -24.27 2.19
N LEU A 321 -51.94 -23.66 2.79
CA LEU A 321 -52.06 -22.41 3.54
C LEU A 321 -52.47 -21.23 2.65
N LYS A 322 -51.94 -21.13 1.42
CA LYS A 322 -52.34 -20.13 0.42
C LYS A 322 -53.80 -20.30 0.01
N ALA A 323 -54.27 -21.52 -0.18
CA ALA A 323 -55.68 -21.78 -0.52
C ALA A 323 -56.62 -21.46 0.66
N THR A 324 -56.18 -21.71 1.90
CA THR A 324 -56.94 -21.26 3.08
C THR A 324 -56.87 -19.74 3.25
N SER A 325 -55.72 -19.13 2.99
CA SER A 325 -55.51 -17.69 3.05
C SER A 325 -56.33 -16.97 1.98
N SER A 326 -56.40 -17.47 0.75
CA SER A 326 -57.21 -16.89 -0.32
C SER A 326 -58.70 -16.98 0.00
N LYS A 327 -59.18 -18.11 0.54
CA LYS A 327 -60.56 -18.26 1.02
C LYS A 327 -60.87 -17.30 2.18
N LEU A 328 -59.94 -17.16 3.12
CA LEU A 328 -60.05 -16.21 4.23
C LEU A 328 -60.00 -14.77 3.71
N GLN A 329 -59.14 -14.46 2.75
CA GLN A 329 -59.00 -13.14 2.14
C GLN A 329 -60.23 -12.75 1.33
N GLU A 330 -60.88 -13.70 0.66
CA GLU A 330 -62.17 -13.50 -0.01
C GLU A 330 -63.28 -13.23 1.03
N HIS A 331 -63.31 -13.98 2.12
CA HIS A 331 -64.23 -13.73 3.26
C HIS A 331 -63.98 -12.35 3.90
N VAL A 332 -62.72 -12.01 4.16
CA VAL A 332 -62.28 -10.73 4.72
C VAL A 332 -62.58 -9.58 3.77
N SER A 333 -62.43 -9.77 2.45
CA SER A 333 -62.73 -8.74 1.46
C SER A 333 -64.23 -8.46 1.37
N ASN A 334 -65.07 -9.50 1.46
CA ASN A 334 -66.52 -9.34 1.53
C ASN A 334 -66.96 -8.67 2.84
N LEU A 335 -66.38 -9.06 3.97
CA LEU A 335 -66.62 -8.42 5.27
C LEU A 335 -66.11 -6.97 5.30
N ASN A 336 -64.95 -6.68 4.71
CA ASN A 336 -64.42 -5.32 4.59
C ASN A 336 -65.29 -4.44 3.71
N ARG A 337 -65.84 -4.96 2.60
CA ARG A 337 -66.79 -4.20 1.78
C ARG A 337 -68.06 -3.85 2.55
N GLN A 338 -68.59 -4.78 3.34
CA GLN A 338 -69.73 -4.52 4.23
C GLN A 338 -69.37 -3.52 5.34
N LEU A 339 -68.20 -3.67 5.97
CA LEU A 339 -67.74 -2.76 7.02
C LEU A 339 -67.43 -1.35 6.51
N VAL A 340 -66.80 -1.20 5.35
CA VAL A 340 -66.53 0.12 4.73
C VAL A 340 -67.83 0.83 4.34
N TYR A 341 -68.83 0.07 3.89
CA TYR A 341 -70.17 0.60 3.62
C TYR A 341 -70.85 1.11 4.90
N GLU A 342 -70.79 0.36 6.00
CA GLU A 342 -71.33 0.75 7.31
C GLU A 342 -70.53 1.91 7.98
N ILE A 343 -69.20 1.91 7.86
CA ILE A 343 -68.31 2.95 8.40
C ILE A 343 -68.50 4.28 7.65
N ASN A 344 -68.72 4.27 6.33
CA ASN A 344 -69.03 5.49 5.59
C ASN A 344 -70.40 6.08 5.96
N GLN A 345 -71.38 5.24 6.30
CA GLN A 345 -72.67 5.70 6.84
C GLN A 345 -72.50 6.31 8.24
N LEU A 346 -71.64 5.74 9.09
CA LEU A 346 -71.33 6.26 10.43
C LEU A 346 -70.48 7.55 10.41
N ASN A 347 -69.50 7.67 9.52
CA ASN A 347 -68.68 8.88 9.38
C ASN A 347 -69.49 10.09 8.87
N GLN A 348 -70.56 9.88 8.11
CA GLN A 348 -71.50 10.96 7.74
C GLN A 348 -72.33 11.45 8.93
N ILE A 349 -72.51 10.63 9.98
CA ILE A 349 -73.27 10.97 11.19
C ILE A 349 -72.37 11.58 12.28
N LEU A 350 -71.08 11.25 12.30
CA LEU A 350 -70.09 11.69 13.30
C LEU A 350 -69.35 13.00 12.95
N GLY A 351 -69.69 13.64 11.83
CA GLY A 351 -68.95 14.80 11.28
C GLY A 351 -68.87 16.05 12.15
N ASP A 352 -69.75 16.22 13.14
CA ASP A 352 -69.78 17.39 14.04
C ASP A 352 -69.60 16.98 15.51
N ILE A 353 -68.38 16.61 15.92
CA ILE A 353 -68.05 16.50 17.34
C ILE A 353 -66.76 17.27 17.62
N GLU A 354 -66.89 18.39 18.33
CA GLU A 354 -65.82 19.36 18.62
C GLU A 354 -64.74 18.85 19.62
N ASP A 355 -64.90 17.67 20.23
CA ASP A 355 -64.08 17.29 21.39
C ASP A 355 -63.71 15.79 21.46
N LEU A 356 -62.89 15.35 20.50
CA LEU A 356 -62.35 13.98 20.40
C LEU A 356 -61.31 13.62 21.49
N ASP A 357 -60.80 14.61 22.24
CA ASP A 357 -59.79 14.42 23.30
C ASP A 357 -60.38 14.14 24.69
N SER A 358 -61.71 14.10 24.81
CA SER A 358 -62.37 13.63 26.04
C SER A 358 -62.05 12.15 26.29
N ARG A 359 -61.96 11.75 27.58
CA ARG A 359 -61.77 10.32 27.97
C ARG A 359 -62.77 9.39 27.29
N GLU A 360 -63.98 9.88 27.06
CA GLU A 360 -65.08 9.17 26.42
C GLU A 360 -64.84 8.99 24.90
N GLY A 361 -64.30 9.99 24.21
CA GLY A 361 -63.92 9.91 22.79
C GLY A 361 -62.78 8.93 22.52
N VAL A 362 -61.75 8.94 23.37
CA VAL A 362 -60.62 8.00 23.30
C VAL A 362 -61.04 6.57 23.65
N GLU A 363 -61.96 6.37 24.60
CA GLU A 363 -62.54 5.05 24.89
C GLU A 363 -63.44 4.54 23.77
N LEU A 364 -64.24 5.41 23.14
CA LEU A 364 -65.04 5.08 21.97
C LEU A 364 -64.16 4.63 20.81
N LEU A 365 -63.10 5.40 20.49
CA LEU A 365 -62.12 5.03 19.46
C LEU A 365 -61.42 3.69 19.76
N LYS A 366 -61.02 3.45 21.01
CA LYS A 366 -60.44 2.15 21.40
C LYS A 366 -61.44 1.01 21.31
N ARG A 367 -62.71 1.22 21.67
CA ARG A 367 -63.78 0.21 21.52
C ARG A 367 -64.07 -0.06 20.05
N PHE A 368 -64.06 0.97 19.20
CA PHE A 368 -64.22 0.86 17.75
C PHE A 368 -63.05 0.13 17.09
N GLN A 369 -61.81 0.51 17.39
CA GLN A 369 -60.61 -0.18 16.89
C GLN A 369 -60.56 -1.64 17.35
N LYS A 370 -61.00 -1.94 18.58
CA LYS A 370 -61.08 -3.31 19.10
C LYS A 370 -62.20 -4.12 18.45
N ALA A 371 -63.32 -3.50 18.11
CA ALA A 371 -64.43 -4.15 17.41
C ALA A 371 -64.12 -4.43 15.94
N LEU A 372 -63.32 -3.56 15.30
CA LEU A 372 -63.01 -3.62 13.85
C LEU A 372 -61.69 -4.32 13.50
N GLN A 373 -60.91 -4.76 14.49
CA GLN A 373 -59.65 -5.50 14.32
C GLN A 373 -58.72 -4.83 13.27
N ASP A 374 -58.29 -5.55 12.22
CA ASP A 374 -57.38 -4.99 11.20
C ASP A 374 -57.98 -3.86 10.37
N SER A 375 -59.29 -3.83 10.17
CA SER A 375 -60.02 -2.77 9.46
C SER A 375 -60.07 -1.46 10.26
N GLY A 376 -59.91 -1.55 11.59
CA GLY A 376 -59.79 -0.39 12.48
C GLY A 376 -58.53 0.45 12.24
N LYS A 377 -57.50 -0.09 11.58
CA LYS A 377 -56.29 0.65 11.18
C LYS A 377 -56.57 1.74 10.13
N LEU A 378 -57.62 1.58 9.33
CA LEU A 378 -58.08 2.59 8.36
C LEU A 378 -58.76 3.78 9.05
N ILE A 379 -59.21 3.61 10.30
CA ILE A 379 -59.70 4.69 11.15
C ILE A 379 -58.48 5.32 11.82
N SER A 380 -57.85 6.24 11.10
CA SER A 380 -56.83 7.14 11.64
C SER A 380 -57.42 8.55 11.66
N PRO A 381 -58.21 8.94 12.69
CA PRO A 381 -58.54 10.33 12.89
C PRO A 381 -57.22 11.09 12.95
N ALA A 382 -57.12 12.20 12.23
CA ALA A 382 -55.93 13.03 12.31
C ALA A 382 -55.79 13.48 13.76
N ASP A 383 -54.75 13.00 14.44
CA ASP A 383 -54.41 13.48 15.78
C ASP A 383 -54.14 14.99 15.69
N THR A 384 -55.13 15.77 16.12
CA THR A 384 -55.09 17.23 16.07
C THR A 384 -54.13 17.80 17.10
N SER A 385 -53.73 17.01 18.10
CA SER A 385 -52.75 17.40 19.13
C SER A 385 -51.34 17.58 18.55
N ILE A 386 -51.05 16.92 17.42
CA ILE A 386 -49.78 17.03 16.70
C ILE A 386 -49.92 18.06 15.56
N PRO A 387 -48.94 18.95 15.35
CA PRO A 387 -48.97 19.89 14.24
C PRO A 387 -48.99 19.19 12.87
N PRO A 388 -49.63 19.79 11.84
CA PRO A 388 -49.85 19.14 10.54
C PRO A 388 -48.56 18.68 9.83
N TRP A 389 -47.44 19.39 10.03
CA TRP A 389 -46.11 19.05 9.48
C TRP A 389 -45.38 17.91 10.21
N SER A 390 -45.94 17.41 11.32
CA SER A 390 -45.41 16.30 12.12
C SER A 390 -46.34 15.07 12.12
N ARG A 391 -47.49 15.14 11.41
CA ARG A 391 -48.49 14.06 11.38
C ARG A 391 -48.13 12.90 10.45
N GLY A 392 -47.38 13.17 9.38
CA GLY A 392 -47.01 12.16 8.38
C GLY A 392 -48.19 11.60 7.58
N ILE A 393 -49.10 12.46 7.13
CA ILE A 393 -50.29 12.05 6.37
C ILE A 393 -49.88 11.59 4.98
N GLU A 394 -50.17 10.34 4.64
CA GLU A 394 -49.88 9.79 3.32
C GLU A 394 -50.82 10.36 2.25
N PRO A 395 -50.28 10.90 1.14
CA PRO A 395 -51.09 11.28 -0.01
C PRO A 395 -51.66 10.06 -0.74
N GLN A 396 -52.82 10.23 -1.39
CA GLN A 396 -53.57 9.12 -2.01
C GLN A 396 -52.94 8.59 -3.32
N ASN A 397 -52.06 9.36 -3.96
CA ASN A 397 -51.48 9.03 -5.28
C ASN A 397 -49.95 8.86 -5.19
N ILE A 398 -49.49 7.72 -4.64
CA ILE A 398 -48.07 7.38 -4.54
C ILE A 398 -47.76 6.20 -5.44
N SER A 399 -46.78 6.36 -6.33
CA SER A 399 -46.26 5.28 -7.18
C SER A 399 -45.05 4.64 -6.50
N SER A 400 -45.04 3.31 -6.36
CA SER A 400 -43.85 2.60 -5.87
C SER A 400 -42.81 2.51 -6.99
N ILE A 401 -41.54 2.77 -6.66
CA ILE A 401 -40.38 2.70 -7.57
C ILE A 401 -39.31 1.75 -7.00
N ASP A 402 -38.46 1.21 -7.86
CA ASP A 402 -37.35 0.34 -7.50
C ASP A 402 -35.99 1.09 -7.46
N ASN A 403 -34.92 0.39 -7.08
CA ASN A 403 -33.56 0.93 -7.00
C ASN A 403 -32.96 1.30 -8.37
N LEU A 404 -33.52 0.81 -9.49
CA LEU A 404 -33.06 1.15 -10.84
C LEU A 404 -33.68 2.46 -11.34
N GLU A 405 -34.95 2.69 -11.01
CA GLU A 405 -35.68 3.92 -11.35
C GLU A 405 -35.33 5.09 -10.43
N PHE A 406 -34.98 4.80 -9.18
CA PHE A 406 -34.71 5.82 -8.16
C PHE A 406 -33.66 6.87 -8.56
N PRO A 407 -32.48 6.52 -9.10
CA PRO A 407 -31.45 7.51 -9.43
C PRO A 407 -31.92 8.48 -10.51
N VAL A 408 -32.65 7.97 -11.51
CA VAL A 408 -33.22 8.78 -12.61
C VAL A 408 -34.29 9.74 -12.07
N ARG A 409 -35.15 9.27 -11.17
CA ARG A 409 -36.17 10.11 -10.52
C ARG A 409 -35.53 11.20 -9.65
N LEU A 410 -34.48 10.84 -8.91
CA LEU A 410 -33.73 11.75 -8.06
C LEU A 410 -33.02 12.84 -8.89
N GLU A 411 -32.35 12.48 -9.97
CA GLU A 411 -31.70 13.43 -10.89
C GLU A 411 -32.70 14.36 -11.58
N ASN A 412 -33.83 13.83 -12.03
CA ASN A 412 -34.90 14.63 -12.62
C ASN A 412 -35.47 15.63 -11.61
N GLN A 413 -35.64 15.21 -10.36
CA GLN A 413 -36.11 16.09 -9.30
C GLN A 413 -35.07 17.18 -8.98
N ALA A 414 -33.79 16.83 -8.87
CA ALA A 414 -32.71 17.79 -8.66
C ALA A 414 -32.71 18.88 -9.74
N ARG A 415 -32.73 18.47 -11.03
CA ARG A 415 -32.82 19.38 -12.19
C ARG A 415 -34.05 20.28 -12.16
N LYS A 416 -35.23 19.74 -11.82
CA LYS A 416 -36.46 20.55 -11.68
C LYS A 416 -36.31 21.63 -10.61
N THR A 417 -35.62 21.31 -9.52
CA THR A 417 -35.51 22.21 -8.35
C THR A 417 -34.30 23.12 -8.38
N GLY A 418 -33.46 23.05 -9.42
CA GLY A 418 -32.21 23.80 -9.50
C GLY A 418 -31.13 23.32 -8.52
N ILE A 419 -31.31 22.16 -7.88
CA ILE A 419 -30.31 21.57 -6.99
C ILE A 419 -29.31 20.79 -7.86
N THR A 420 -28.01 20.88 -7.55
CA THR A 420 -27.04 20.06 -8.28
C THR A 420 -27.34 18.58 -8.10
N THR A 421 -27.11 17.78 -9.14
CA THR A 421 -27.37 16.33 -9.08
C THR A 421 -26.50 15.66 -8.02
N GLU A 422 -25.29 16.16 -7.85
CA GLU A 422 -24.28 15.71 -6.91
C GLU A 422 -24.73 15.98 -5.47
N ASP A 423 -25.25 17.17 -5.15
CA ASP A 423 -25.77 17.49 -3.81
C ASP A 423 -26.97 16.63 -3.45
N MET A 424 -27.89 16.40 -4.41
CA MET A 424 -29.07 15.57 -4.16
C MET A 424 -28.70 14.10 -3.94
N LYS A 425 -27.75 13.57 -4.72
CA LYS A 425 -27.22 12.22 -4.50
C LYS A 425 -26.47 12.13 -3.16
N LEU A 426 -25.63 13.10 -2.84
CA LEU A 426 -24.89 13.12 -1.58
C LEU A 426 -25.82 13.19 -0.37
N LEU A 427 -26.90 13.98 -0.42
CA LEU A 427 -27.92 13.97 0.63
C LEU A 427 -28.50 12.56 0.81
N ASP A 428 -28.92 11.94 -0.28
CA ASP A 428 -29.50 10.61 -0.24
C ASP A 428 -28.55 9.57 0.38
N VAL A 429 -27.30 9.52 -0.07
CA VAL A 429 -26.26 8.62 0.46
C VAL A 429 -25.99 8.91 1.93
N SER A 430 -25.91 10.18 2.31
CA SER A 430 -25.65 10.59 3.70
C SER A 430 -26.77 10.13 4.62
N VAL A 431 -28.03 10.32 4.22
CA VAL A 431 -29.17 9.99 5.07
C VAL A 431 -29.45 8.48 5.09
N ARG A 432 -29.27 7.77 3.96
CA ARG A 432 -29.39 6.31 3.86
C ARG A 432 -28.24 5.55 4.54
N SER A 433 -27.06 6.15 4.68
CA SER A 433 -25.95 5.61 5.50
C SER A 433 -26.33 5.52 6.98
N GLY A 434 -27.30 6.34 7.37
CA GLY A 434 -27.70 6.50 8.75
C GLY A 434 -26.80 7.38 9.60
N ALA A 435 -25.83 8.07 9.03
CA ALA A 435 -25.20 9.16 9.76
C ALA A 435 -26.19 10.31 10.03
N LEU A 436 -25.93 11.10 11.07
CA LEU A 436 -26.65 12.35 11.28
C LEU A 436 -26.26 13.34 10.18
N THR A 437 -27.18 13.66 9.27
CA THR A 437 -26.92 14.62 8.18
C THR A 437 -27.32 16.02 8.60
N ILE A 438 -26.46 17.01 8.36
CA ILE A 438 -26.69 18.41 8.79
C ILE A 438 -26.76 19.35 7.59
N LEU A 439 -27.81 20.16 7.53
CA LEU A 439 -28.02 21.15 6.48
C LEU A 439 -28.18 22.57 7.04
N PRO A 440 -27.79 23.61 6.28
CA PRO A 440 -28.26 24.96 6.52
C PRO A 440 -29.79 25.00 6.48
N GLN A 441 -30.41 25.66 7.46
CA GLN A 441 -31.89 25.69 7.58
C GLN A 441 -32.58 26.19 6.29
N GLN A 442 -32.03 27.22 5.64
CA GLN A 442 -32.59 27.75 4.38
C GLN A 442 -32.54 26.74 3.23
N SER A 443 -31.46 25.98 3.12
CA SER A 443 -31.30 24.95 2.10
C SER A 443 -32.25 23.78 2.33
N ALA A 444 -32.43 23.39 3.58
CA ALA A 444 -33.29 22.27 3.97
C ALA A 444 -34.78 22.51 3.64
N GLU A 445 -35.28 23.74 3.79
CA GLU A 445 -36.66 24.13 3.42
C GLU A 445 -36.96 23.82 1.94
N ILE A 446 -35.95 23.88 1.07
CA ILE A 446 -36.09 23.56 -0.36
C ILE A 446 -35.80 22.08 -0.60
N MET A 447 -34.72 21.55 -0.05
CA MET A 447 -34.19 20.24 -0.41
C MET A 447 -34.98 19.07 0.21
N ILE A 448 -35.33 19.15 1.50
CA ILE A 448 -35.99 18.05 2.23
C ILE A 448 -37.37 17.70 1.61
N PRO A 449 -38.28 18.66 1.35
CA PRO A 449 -39.58 18.33 0.76
C PRO A 449 -39.44 17.72 -0.64
N LYS A 450 -38.42 18.11 -1.39
CA LYS A 450 -38.20 17.65 -2.76
C LYS A 450 -37.59 16.26 -2.79
N TYR A 451 -36.67 15.97 -1.88
CA TYR A 451 -36.17 14.63 -1.64
C TYR A 451 -37.28 13.68 -1.14
N ALA A 452 -38.09 14.13 -0.18
CA ALA A 452 -39.22 13.36 0.36
C ALA A 452 -40.22 12.94 -0.74
N GLN A 453 -40.47 13.77 -1.75
CA GLN A 453 -41.34 13.46 -2.90
C GLN A 453 -40.86 12.24 -3.70
N VAL A 454 -39.56 11.96 -3.68
CA VAL A 454 -38.96 10.85 -4.43
C VAL A 454 -38.90 9.58 -3.58
N ILE A 455 -38.46 9.70 -2.33
CA ILE A 455 -38.17 8.53 -1.48
C ILE A 455 -39.36 8.06 -0.64
N ALA A 456 -40.15 8.99 -0.09
CA ALA A 456 -41.17 8.73 0.92
C ALA A 456 -42.58 9.20 0.51
N GLY A 457 -42.83 9.40 -0.79
CA GLY A 457 -44.12 9.86 -1.30
C GLY A 457 -44.49 11.27 -0.86
N GLY A 458 -43.50 12.12 -0.56
CA GLY A 458 -43.69 13.50 -0.09
C GLY A 458 -43.90 13.63 1.42
N VAL A 459 -43.89 12.52 2.16
CA VAL A 459 -44.10 12.49 3.61
C VAL A 459 -42.77 12.68 4.34
N PHE A 460 -42.75 13.60 5.30
CA PHE A 460 -41.67 13.77 6.25
C PHE A 460 -42.22 14.28 7.58
N PHE A 461 -41.48 14.08 8.66
CA PHE A 461 -41.86 14.46 10.01
C PHE A 461 -40.94 15.58 10.47
N ARG A 462 -41.44 16.82 10.46
CA ARG A 462 -40.70 17.97 10.98
C ARG A 462 -40.89 18.06 12.49
N GLU A 463 -39.82 17.96 13.25
CA GLU A 463 -39.80 18.18 14.70
C GLU A 463 -39.07 19.50 14.98
N PRO A 464 -39.78 20.59 15.29
CA PRO A 464 -39.17 21.87 15.64
C PRO A 464 -38.52 21.78 17.02
N LEU A 465 -37.21 22.01 17.07
CA LEU A 465 -36.45 21.98 18.31
C LEU A 465 -36.46 23.35 19.00
N GLY A 466 -36.47 23.32 20.34
CA GLY A 466 -36.49 24.50 21.18
C GLY A 466 -35.71 24.30 22.49
N PRO A 467 -35.61 25.35 23.32
CA PRO A 467 -34.78 25.34 24.53
C PRO A 467 -35.26 24.37 25.62
N ASN A 468 -36.42 23.74 25.42
CA ASN A 468 -36.99 22.73 26.29
C ASN A 468 -36.37 21.34 26.10
N ILE A 469 -35.57 21.11 25.04
CA ILE A 469 -34.86 19.85 24.83
C ILE A 469 -33.56 19.87 25.66
N LEU A 470 -33.56 19.10 26.74
CA LEU A 470 -32.46 19.00 27.71
C LEU A 470 -31.81 17.62 27.70
N ASN A 471 -32.55 16.58 27.33
CA ASN A 471 -32.07 15.22 27.23
C ASN A 471 -32.58 14.54 25.94
N LEU A 472 -32.13 13.30 25.72
CA LEU A 472 -32.56 12.51 24.57
C LEU A 472 -34.06 12.17 24.63
N ASP A 473 -34.60 11.87 25.82
CA ASP A 473 -35.99 11.46 26.03
C ASP A 473 -37.01 12.55 25.67
N ASP A 474 -36.59 13.82 25.71
CA ASP A 474 -37.41 14.97 25.29
C ASP A 474 -37.72 14.94 23.77
N LEU A 475 -36.95 14.19 22.98
CA LEU A 475 -37.30 13.90 21.59
C LEU A 475 -38.41 12.85 21.46
N TRP A 476 -38.70 12.06 22.50
CA TRP A 476 -39.77 11.06 22.47
C TRP A 476 -41.10 11.63 22.92
N ALA A 477 -41.09 12.48 23.94
CA ALA A 477 -42.28 13.11 24.48
C ALA A 477 -42.03 14.60 24.79
N GLN A 478 -42.97 15.46 24.43
CA GLN A 478 -42.89 16.88 24.72
C GLN A 478 -42.80 17.12 26.24
N PRO A 479 -41.74 17.79 26.75
CA PRO A 479 -41.50 17.93 28.19
C PRO A 479 -42.66 18.55 28.98
N SER A 480 -43.44 19.43 28.36
CA SER A 480 -44.54 20.16 28.99
C SER A 480 -45.89 19.44 28.98
N ARG A 481 -46.09 18.48 28.07
CA ARG A 481 -47.41 17.85 27.83
C ARG A 481 -47.37 16.31 27.83
N GLY A 482 -46.20 15.70 27.81
CA GLY A 482 -46.02 14.24 27.73
C GLY A 482 -46.54 13.61 26.44
N MET A 483 -46.86 14.43 25.43
CA MET A 483 -47.39 13.97 24.14
C MET A 483 -46.27 13.50 23.23
N SER A 484 -46.54 12.46 22.44
CA SER A 484 -45.60 11.93 21.44
C SER A 484 -45.20 13.02 20.44
N THR A 485 -43.90 13.16 20.20
CA THR A 485 -43.36 14.06 19.18
C THR A 485 -43.51 13.47 17.77
N GLY A 486 -43.22 14.28 16.75
CA GLY A 486 -43.09 13.81 15.36
C GLY A 486 -41.95 12.79 15.19
N PHE A 487 -40.87 12.95 15.95
CA PHE A 487 -39.74 12.01 15.98
C PHE A 487 -40.17 10.63 16.50
N SER A 488 -40.83 10.56 17.66
CA SER A 488 -41.32 9.31 18.26
C SER A 488 -42.30 8.57 17.35
N ARG A 489 -43.18 9.33 16.68
CA ARG A 489 -44.14 8.79 15.72
C ARG A 489 -43.45 8.21 14.50
N ALA A 490 -42.51 8.94 13.90
CA ALA A 490 -41.75 8.45 12.75
C ALA A 490 -40.95 7.19 13.09
N TRP A 491 -40.33 7.16 14.28
CA TRP A 491 -39.61 5.99 14.78
C TRP A 491 -40.54 4.77 14.94
N SER A 492 -41.71 4.98 15.54
CA SER A 492 -42.71 3.93 15.73
C SER A 492 -43.26 3.41 14.39
N LEU A 493 -43.51 4.29 13.43
CA LEU A 493 -43.96 3.92 12.08
C LEU A 493 -42.88 3.15 11.32
N ALA A 494 -41.61 3.55 11.46
CA ALA A 494 -40.48 2.84 10.86
C ALA A 494 -40.36 1.40 11.39
N LEU A 495 -40.59 1.20 12.69
CA LEU A 495 -40.64 -0.15 13.30
C LEU A 495 -41.85 -0.97 12.83
N GLN A 496 -43.01 -0.33 12.64
CA GLN A 496 -44.23 -1.02 12.21
C GLN A 496 -44.22 -1.41 10.73
N ASN A 497 -43.58 -0.59 9.88
CA ASN A 497 -43.54 -0.76 8.43
C ASN A 497 -42.08 -0.76 7.93
N PRO A 498 -41.33 -1.86 8.10
CA PRO A 498 -39.91 -1.92 7.77
C PRO A 498 -39.61 -1.71 6.26
N GLU A 499 -40.57 -1.96 5.39
CA GLU A 499 -40.44 -1.85 3.92
C GLU A 499 -40.43 -0.41 3.40
N GLN A 500 -40.75 0.59 4.24
CA GLN A 500 -40.96 1.97 3.81
C GLN A 500 -40.00 2.93 4.48
N TYR A 501 -39.43 3.85 3.72
CA TYR A 501 -38.59 4.91 4.27
C TYR A 501 -39.40 6.00 4.96
N TYR A 502 -38.94 6.44 6.14
CA TYR A 502 -39.53 7.53 6.91
C TYR A 502 -38.49 8.62 7.14
N LEU A 503 -38.76 9.83 6.66
CA LEU A 503 -37.84 10.97 6.79
C LEU A 503 -38.22 11.85 7.98
N VAL A 504 -37.29 12.03 8.91
CA VAL A 504 -37.38 12.93 10.05
C VAL A 504 -36.48 14.13 9.83
N TRP A 505 -37.06 15.31 10.05
CA TRP A 505 -36.35 16.58 10.03
C TRP A 505 -36.36 17.18 11.43
N LEU A 506 -35.20 17.17 12.08
CA LEU A 506 -34.92 17.88 13.33
C LEU A 506 -34.62 19.34 13.02
N ASP A 507 -35.62 20.22 13.21
CA ASP A 507 -35.53 21.61 12.78
C ASP A 507 -34.93 22.52 13.86
N GLY A 508 -33.69 22.95 13.62
CA GLY A 508 -33.03 24.01 14.37
C GLY A 508 -32.30 23.56 15.63
N ILE A 509 -31.31 22.67 15.52
CA ILE A 509 -30.54 22.15 16.67
C ILE A 509 -29.82 23.27 17.45
N GLN A 510 -29.49 24.39 16.81
CA GLN A 510 -28.86 25.57 17.44
C GLN A 510 -29.72 26.24 18.52
N ARG A 511 -31.02 25.90 18.58
CA ARG A 511 -31.99 26.42 19.57
C ARG A 511 -32.00 25.62 20.87
N THR A 512 -31.11 24.63 21.01
CA THR A 512 -31.03 23.68 22.12
C THR A 512 -29.63 23.68 22.74
N ALA A 513 -29.49 23.15 23.96
CA ALA A 513 -28.18 22.82 24.54
C ALA A 513 -27.62 21.54 23.90
N MET A 514 -26.87 21.70 22.80
CA MET A 514 -26.48 20.61 21.90
C MET A 514 -25.61 19.54 22.59
N ASP A 515 -24.75 19.94 23.53
CA ASP A 515 -23.87 19.04 24.28
C ASP A 515 -24.62 18.00 25.14
N LEU A 516 -25.82 18.30 25.61
CA LEU A 516 -26.55 17.45 26.55
C LEU A 516 -27.23 16.24 25.91
N TRP A 517 -27.70 16.35 24.66
CA TRP A 517 -28.55 15.33 24.03
C TRP A 517 -28.03 14.82 22.69
N LEU A 518 -27.33 15.66 21.92
CA LEU A 518 -26.90 15.32 20.56
C LEU A 518 -25.86 14.18 20.52
N PRO A 519 -24.87 14.09 21.44
CA PRO A 519 -23.98 12.93 21.52
C PRO A 519 -24.74 11.62 21.76
N SER A 520 -25.75 11.65 22.63
CA SER A 520 -26.60 10.49 22.94
C SER A 520 -27.44 10.08 21.73
N LEU A 521 -28.00 11.05 20.98
CA LEU A 521 -28.70 10.76 19.73
C LEU A 521 -27.76 10.09 18.72
N VAL A 522 -26.56 10.61 18.51
CA VAL A 522 -25.57 9.99 17.62
C VAL A 522 -25.30 8.54 18.06
N GLY A 523 -25.07 8.29 19.35
CA GLY A 523 -24.92 6.93 19.87
C GLY A 523 -26.09 6.00 19.50
N VAL A 524 -27.33 6.49 19.61
CA VAL A 524 -28.53 5.72 19.22
C VAL A 524 -28.61 5.49 17.71
N LEU A 525 -28.24 6.47 16.88
CA LEU A 525 -28.25 6.34 15.42
C LEU A 525 -27.23 5.34 14.89
N TYR A 526 -26.15 5.13 15.65
CA TYR A 526 -25.14 4.13 15.35
C TYR A 526 -25.45 2.76 15.98
N SER A 527 -26.42 2.67 16.90
CA SER A 527 -26.82 1.41 17.52
C SER A 527 -27.54 0.45 16.56
N SER A 528 -27.47 -0.85 16.86
CA SER A 528 -28.21 -1.91 16.14
C SER A 528 -29.73 -1.83 16.31
N ASN A 529 -30.22 -1.06 17.27
CA ASN A 529 -31.65 -0.95 17.59
C ASN A 529 -32.39 0.06 16.71
N ARG A 530 -31.66 0.81 15.88
CA ARG A 530 -32.25 1.77 14.98
C ARG A 530 -32.94 1.08 13.79
N PRO A 531 -34.17 1.48 13.42
CA PRO A 531 -34.78 1.07 12.16
C PRO A 531 -33.95 1.53 10.94
N LYS A 532 -33.55 0.59 10.07
CA LYS A 532 -32.74 0.88 8.86
C LYS A 532 -33.45 1.83 7.88
N ASN A 533 -34.78 1.82 7.89
CA ASN A 533 -35.65 2.64 7.05
C ASN A 533 -35.94 4.04 7.62
N LEU A 534 -35.44 4.37 8.81
CA LEU A 534 -35.57 5.70 9.39
C LEU A 534 -34.44 6.59 8.87
N LEU A 535 -34.78 7.72 8.27
CA LEU A 535 -33.89 8.69 7.64
C LEU A 535 -33.91 9.98 8.47
N ILE A 536 -32.76 10.50 8.90
CA ILE A 536 -32.72 11.67 9.80
C ILE A 536 -31.84 12.78 9.24
N VAL A 537 -32.41 13.98 9.19
CA VAL A 537 -31.74 15.22 8.82
C VAL A 537 -31.93 16.23 9.95
N ALA A 538 -30.86 16.92 10.33
CA ALA A 538 -30.90 18.04 11.26
C ALA A 538 -30.56 19.35 10.53
N THR A 539 -31.14 20.46 11.00
CA THR A 539 -30.82 21.80 10.47
C THR A 539 -30.16 22.69 11.48
N VAL A 540 -29.23 23.50 10.99
CA VAL A 540 -28.53 24.54 11.75
C VAL A 540 -28.71 25.88 11.05
N ALA A 541 -28.86 26.96 11.83
CA ALA A 541 -28.76 28.33 11.37
C ALA A 541 -27.73 29.10 12.21
N ASN A 542 -27.36 30.29 11.75
CA ASN A 542 -26.26 31.08 12.34
C ASN A 542 -26.59 31.71 13.72
N ASN A 543 -27.75 31.43 14.31
CA ASN A 543 -28.24 32.06 15.54
C ASN A 543 -28.33 31.06 16.70
N PHE A 544 -27.22 30.85 17.39
CA PHE A 544 -27.17 29.99 18.57
C PHE A 544 -27.83 30.62 19.77
N LEU A 545 -28.69 29.86 20.44
CA LEU A 545 -29.37 30.29 21.66
C LEU A 545 -28.47 30.10 22.89
N ASP A 546 -27.67 29.03 22.92
CA ASP A 546 -26.79 28.66 24.03
C ASP A 546 -25.37 28.34 23.51
N ILE A 547 -24.52 29.38 23.44
CA ILE A 547 -23.15 29.29 22.89
C ILE A 547 -22.22 28.49 23.82
N ASP A 548 -22.50 28.49 25.12
CA ASP A 548 -21.69 27.78 26.12
C ASP A 548 -21.96 26.26 26.11
N ARG A 549 -23.02 25.82 25.43
CA ARG A 549 -23.51 24.43 25.37
C ARG A 549 -23.45 23.84 23.96
N LEU A 550 -22.53 24.32 23.14
CA LEU A 550 -22.27 23.77 21.81
C LEU A 550 -21.49 22.47 21.91
N TRP A 551 -21.84 21.50 21.05
CA TRP A 551 -21.03 20.31 20.86
C TRP A 551 -20.02 20.54 19.73
N LEU A 552 -18.82 21.00 20.08
CA LEU A 552 -17.77 21.36 19.12
C LEU A 552 -17.31 20.18 18.24
N ASP A 553 -17.45 18.95 18.72
CA ASP A 553 -17.09 17.75 17.94
C ASP A 553 -18.17 17.34 16.93
N LEU A 554 -19.34 17.99 16.89
CA LEU A 554 -20.43 17.66 15.97
C LEU A 554 -19.99 17.46 14.49
N PRO A 555 -19.06 18.25 13.90
CA PRO A 555 -18.57 18.03 12.54
C PRO A 555 -17.88 16.67 12.34
N ASN A 556 -17.36 16.06 13.40
CA ASN A 556 -16.69 14.75 13.37
C ASN A 556 -17.69 13.59 13.52
N PHE A 557 -18.91 13.86 14.00
CA PHE A 557 -19.95 12.87 14.30
C PHE A 557 -21.20 13.01 13.40
N SER A 558 -21.09 13.83 12.36
CA SER A 558 -22.18 14.12 11.42
C SER A 558 -21.64 14.28 10.00
N ILE A 559 -22.56 14.28 9.03
CA ILE A 559 -22.25 14.59 7.64
C ILE A 559 -22.88 15.95 7.31
N PRO A 560 -22.15 17.06 7.49
CA PRO A 560 -22.63 18.38 7.10
C PRO A 560 -22.58 18.54 5.58
N LEU A 561 -23.61 19.16 5.03
CA LEU A 561 -23.77 19.42 3.60
C LEU A 561 -24.18 20.88 3.37
N VAL A 562 -23.52 21.55 2.43
CA VAL A 562 -23.88 22.90 1.99
C VAL A 562 -24.24 22.83 0.51
N PRO A 563 -25.51 22.57 0.17
CA PRO A 563 -25.91 22.38 -1.22
C PRO A 563 -25.87 23.70 -1.97
N GLU A 564 -25.48 23.63 -3.24
CA GLU A 564 -25.50 24.75 -4.18
C GLU A 564 -26.79 24.74 -5.00
N PHE A 565 -27.43 25.91 -5.10
CA PHE A 565 -28.63 26.08 -5.91
C PHE A 565 -28.28 26.83 -7.19
N THR A 566 -28.50 26.20 -8.33
CA THR A 566 -28.43 26.83 -9.65
C THR A 566 -29.66 27.71 -9.89
N SER A 567 -29.48 28.82 -10.62
CA SER A 567 -30.57 29.73 -10.93
C SER A 567 -31.59 29.06 -11.86
N ILE A 568 -32.78 28.79 -11.33
CA ILE A 568 -33.89 28.27 -12.13
C ILE A 568 -34.36 29.37 -13.08
N ARG A 569 -34.43 29.08 -14.38
CA ARG A 569 -34.94 30.05 -15.37
C ARG A 569 -36.42 30.34 -15.05
N SER A 570 -36.80 31.62 -15.10
CA SER A 570 -38.15 32.08 -14.73
C SER A 570 -39.29 31.41 -15.53
N LYS A 571 -39.02 30.93 -16.75
CA LYS A 571 -39.99 30.16 -17.55
C LYS A 571 -40.30 28.78 -16.94
N ASP A 572 -39.31 28.09 -16.39
CA ASP A 572 -39.47 26.75 -15.81
C ASP A 572 -40.26 26.81 -14.49
N LEU A 573 -40.09 27.89 -13.71
CA LEU A 573 -40.88 28.16 -12.49
C LEU A 573 -42.37 28.34 -12.79
N VAL A 574 -42.73 29.07 -13.85
CA VAL A 574 -44.14 29.29 -14.25
C VAL A 574 -44.77 28.00 -14.77
N GLN A 575 -44.00 27.19 -15.49
CA GLN A 575 -44.44 25.89 -16.01
C GLN A 575 -44.65 24.86 -14.87
N GLN A 576 -43.81 24.89 -13.83
CA GLN A 576 -43.96 24.06 -12.62
C GLN A 576 -45.18 24.38 -11.76
N VAL A 577 -45.67 25.63 -11.79
CA VAL A 577 -46.90 26.02 -11.09
C VAL A 577 -48.15 25.58 -11.88
N THR A 578 -48.01 25.34 -13.19
CA THR A 578 -49.13 25.03 -14.10
C THR A 578 -49.29 23.53 -14.42
N GLU A 579 -48.24 22.72 -14.37
CA GLU A 579 -48.33 21.26 -14.53
C GLU A 579 -48.75 20.57 -13.21
N ASN A 580 -50.04 20.23 -13.14
CA ASN A 580 -50.73 19.82 -11.93
C ASN A 580 -50.70 18.31 -11.64
N GLU A 581 -49.64 17.59 -12.02
CA GLU A 581 -49.44 16.19 -11.63
C GLU A 581 -48.04 15.99 -11.04
N LYS A 582 -47.90 16.34 -9.75
CA LYS A 582 -46.76 15.91 -8.94
C LYS A 582 -46.85 14.40 -8.75
N GLN A 583 -46.24 13.63 -9.64
CA GLN A 583 -46.11 12.19 -9.48
C GLN A 583 -45.22 11.92 -8.25
N LEU A 584 -45.86 11.61 -7.11
CA LEU A 584 -45.16 11.26 -5.88
C LEU A 584 -44.70 9.82 -5.98
N THR A 585 -43.44 9.56 -5.64
CA THR A 585 -42.87 8.23 -5.70
C THR A 585 -42.43 7.77 -4.31
N ARG A 586 -42.39 6.45 -4.11
CA ARG A 586 -41.90 5.81 -2.90
C ARG A 586 -40.94 4.70 -3.26
N LEU A 587 -39.74 4.75 -2.71
CA LEU A 587 -38.77 3.67 -2.80
C LEU A 587 -39.10 2.62 -1.73
N ASN A 588 -39.25 1.36 -2.12
CA ASN A 588 -39.36 0.27 -1.15
C ASN A 588 -37.96 -0.14 -0.70
N LEU A 589 -37.81 -0.43 0.60
CA LEU A 589 -36.58 -0.98 1.15
C LEU A 589 -36.44 -2.44 0.69
N GLN A 590 -35.79 -2.67 -0.45
CA GLN A 590 -35.33 -4.01 -0.80
C GLN A 590 -33.99 -4.24 -0.10
N GLU A 591 -33.92 -5.21 0.83
CA GLU A 591 -32.63 -5.75 1.27
C GLU A 591 -31.94 -6.36 0.05
N SER A 592 -31.05 -5.61 -0.59
CA SER A 592 -30.20 -6.11 -1.65
C SER A 592 -29.32 -7.22 -1.08
N GLY A 593 -29.75 -8.47 -1.28
CA GLY A 593 -28.86 -9.60 -1.23
C GLY A 593 -27.72 -9.37 -2.22
N SER A 594 -26.49 -9.61 -1.76
CA SER A 594 -25.23 -9.52 -2.52
C SER A 594 -24.72 -8.11 -2.87
N CYS A 595 -24.08 -7.47 -1.89
CA CYS A 595 -22.81 -6.78 -2.14
C CYS A 595 -21.78 -7.40 -1.18
N ILE A 596 -21.50 -8.70 -1.38
CA ILE A 596 -20.65 -9.50 -0.49
C ILE A 596 -19.21 -9.51 -1.03
N ASP A 597 -18.39 -8.77 -0.29
CA ASP A 597 -17.03 -9.05 0.19
C ASP A 597 -15.79 -8.54 -0.55
N LEU A 598 -15.63 -8.66 -1.87
CA LEU A 598 -14.29 -8.41 -2.45
C LEU A 598 -13.84 -6.93 -2.41
N ASP A 599 -14.69 -5.99 -2.80
CA ASP A 599 -14.32 -4.56 -2.84
C ASP A 599 -14.51 -3.85 -1.48
N MET A 600 -15.33 -4.43 -0.59
CA MET A 600 -15.61 -3.87 0.74
C MET A 600 -14.40 -4.00 1.67
N ASP A 601 -13.75 -5.17 1.69
CA ASP A 601 -12.56 -5.37 2.49
C ASP A 601 -11.41 -4.50 1.97
N GLU A 602 -11.21 -4.41 0.66
CA GLU A 602 -10.21 -3.51 0.06
C GLU A 602 -10.46 -2.03 0.44
N TYR A 603 -11.71 -1.58 0.34
CA TYR A 603 -12.07 -0.21 0.76
C TYR A 603 -11.88 -0.01 2.27
N ARG A 604 -12.24 -1.00 3.10
CA ARG A 604 -12.02 -0.95 4.55
C ARG A 604 -10.53 -0.83 4.87
N TYR A 605 -9.69 -1.64 4.23
CA TYR A 605 -8.23 -1.55 4.37
C TYR A 605 -7.68 -0.20 3.92
N GLU A 606 -8.17 0.36 2.81
CA GLU A 606 -7.78 1.70 2.35
C GLU A 606 -8.13 2.78 3.39
N MET A 607 -9.31 2.69 4.02
CA MET A 607 -9.75 3.65 5.05
C MET A 607 -9.04 3.45 6.39
N GLU A 608 -8.72 2.21 6.77
CA GLU A 608 -7.93 1.89 7.97
C GLU A 608 -6.49 2.43 7.86
N ASP A 609 -5.86 2.37 6.68
CA ASP A 609 -4.51 2.92 6.43
C ASP A 609 -4.46 4.45 6.62
N ARG A 610 -5.58 5.14 6.41
CA ARG A 610 -5.72 6.59 6.66
C ARG A 610 -5.76 6.96 8.15
N LYS A 611 -5.70 5.98 9.08
CA LYS A 611 -5.72 6.19 10.54
C LYS A 611 -6.90 7.03 11.02
N LEU A 612 -8.07 6.81 10.42
CA LEU A 612 -9.32 7.46 10.82
C LEU A 612 -9.71 7.05 12.25
N SER A 613 -10.46 7.91 12.96
CA SER A 613 -11.07 7.52 14.23
C SER A 613 -12.10 6.41 14.01
N PRO A 614 -12.38 5.54 15.00
CA PRO A 614 -13.33 4.43 14.83
C PRO A 614 -14.70 4.87 14.29
N HIS A 615 -15.18 6.03 14.74
CA HIS A 615 -16.43 6.59 14.27
C HIS A 615 -16.37 7.08 12.82
N ALA A 616 -15.28 7.75 12.44
CA ALA A 616 -15.09 8.19 11.06
C ALA A 616 -14.96 6.99 10.10
N LEU A 617 -14.28 5.93 10.52
CA LEU A 617 -14.21 4.67 9.76
C LEU A 617 -15.60 4.04 9.60
N GLU A 618 -16.38 3.95 10.68
CA GLU A 618 -17.75 3.40 10.61
C GLU A 618 -18.66 4.26 9.70
N THR A 619 -18.49 5.59 9.72
CA THR A 619 -19.22 6.50 8.83
C THR A 619 -18.87 6.25 7.36
N GLU A 620 -17.58 6.10 7.01
CA GLU A 620 -17.14 5.80 5.64
C GLU A 620 -17.67 4.43 5.16
N ILE A 621 -17.65 3.41 6.02
CA ILE A 621 -18.23 2.08 5.70
C ILE A 621 -19.72 2.19 5.42
N ARG A 622 -20.48 2.92 6.27
CA ARG A 622 -21.92 3.12 6.07
C ARG A 622 -22.23 3.92 4.80
N LEU A 623 -21.39 4.90 4.45
CA LEU A 623 -21.48 5.64 3.20
C LEU A 623 -21.26 4.72 1.99
N TYR A 624 -20.27 3.83 2.05
CA TYR A 624 -20.06 2.81 1.04
C TYR A 624 -21.29 1.92 0.85
N LEU A 625 -21.87 1.42 1.95
CA LEU A 625 -23.06 0.59 1.89
C LEU A 625 -24.24 1.35 1.27
N ALA A 626 -24.43 2.62 1.63
CA ALA A 626 -25.49 3.44 1.04
C ALA A 626 -25.26 3.73 -0.46
N GLU A 627 -24.03 4.00 -0.86
CA GLU A 627 -23.64 4.23 -2.26
C GLU A 627 -23.81 2.96 -3.10
N SER A 628 -23.57 1.78 -2.52
CA SER A 628 -23.75 0.48 -3.21
C SER A 628 -25.18 0.25 -3.72
N LEU A 629 -26.17 0.90 -3.11
CA LEU A 629 -27.57 0.82 -3.51
C LEU A 629 -27.88 1.55 -4.82
N PHE A 630 -26.99 2.41 -5.32
CA PHE A 630 -27.09 2.99 -6.66
C PHE A 630 -26.63 1.96 -7.71
N VAL A 631 -27.57 1.18 -8.23
CA VAL A 631 -27.33 0.16 -9.26
C VAL A 631 -27.21 0.81 -10.65
N GLY A 632 -26.19 0.44 -11.43
CA GLY A 632 -26.09 0.80 -12.86
C GLY A 632 -25.06 1.87 -13.24
N GLU A 633 -24.30 2.43 -12.29
CA GLU A 633 -23.16 3.30 -12.63
C GLU A 633 -21.89 2.48 -12.93
N ARG A 634 -21.13 2.88 -13.97
CA ARG A 634 -19.91 2.16 -14.41
C ARG A 634 -18.68 2.39 -13.52
N ALA A 635 -18.71 3.40 -12.64
CA ALA A 635 -17.60 3.74 -11.78
C ALA A 635 -17.59 2.84 -10.52
N SER A 636 -16.41 2.57 -9.98
CA SER A 636 -16.29 1.86 -8.70
C SER A 636 -16.98 2.66 -7.59
N ILE A 637 -17.49 1.98 -6.56
CA ILE A 637 -18.17 2.62 -5.42
C ILE A 637 -17.22 3.61 -4.72
N SER A 638 -15.96 3.22 -4.56
CA SER A 638 -14.89 4.06 -4.01
C SER A 638 -14.69 5.35 -4.82
N ASP A 639 -14.67 5.27 -6.15
CA ASP A 639 -14.55 6.45 -7.01
C ASP A 639 -15.76 7.36 -6.92
N ARG A 640 -16.97 6.80 -6.77
CA ARG A 640 -18.19 7.59 -6.57
C ARG A 640 -18.15 8.36 -5.25
N ILE A 641 -17.73 7.71 -4.15
CA ILE A 641 -17.56 8.39 -2.85
C ILE A 641 -16.47 9.45 -2.90
N ARG A 642 -15.39 9.22 -3.67
CA ARG A 642 -14.33 10.22 -3.88
C ARG A 642 -14.86 11.46 -4.59
N LYS A 643 -15.85 11.36 -5.48
CA LYS A 643 -16.47 12.56 -6.11
C LYS A 643 -17.13 13.48 -5.08
N TYR A 644 -17.57 12.94 -3.95
CA TYR A 644 -18.18 13.71 -2.86
C TYR A 644 -17.16 14.32 -1.89
N SER A 645 -15.85 14.09 -2.04
CA SER A 645 -14.86 14.55 -1.07
C SER A 645 -14.88 16.08 -0.90
N THR A 646 -14.93 16.83 -2.01
CA THR A 646 -14.94 18.29 -2.01
C THR A 646 -16.20 18.85 -1.34
N LEU A 647 -17.37 18.27 -1.63
CA LEU A 647 -18.65 18.66 -1.02
C LEU A 647 -18.66 18.38 0.49
N ARG A 648 -18.15 17.20 0.91
CA ARG A 648 -18.04 16.83 2.34
C ARG A 648 -17.06 17.72 3.09
N GLU A 649 -15.90 18.03 2.50
CA GLU A 649 -14.92 18.96 3.08
C GLU A 649 -15.50 20.37 3.23
N ASN A 650 -16.24 20.86 2.22
CA ASN A 650 -16.91 22.16 2.28
C ASN A 650 -17.96 22.19 3.38
N GLY A 651 -18.76 21.14 3.50
CA GLY A 651 -19.74 20.99 4.58
C GLY A 651 -19.08 20.99 5.96
N GLN A 652 -17.99 20.24 6.13
CA GLN A 652 -17.24 20.20 7.40
C GLN A 652 -16.67 21.56 7.76
N LYS A 653 -16.04 22.25 6.80
CA LYS A 653 -15.51 23.63 7.01
C LYS A 653 -16.61 24.61 7.38
N TRP A 654 -17.78 24.51 6.73
CA TRP A 654 -18.93 25.36 7.05
C TRP A 654 -19.42 25.13 8.48
N LEU A 655 -19.68 23.89 8.87
CA LEU A 655 -20.22 23.60 10.20
C LEU A 655 -19.21 23.95 11.29
N LYS A 656 -17.93 23.61 11.10
CA LYS A 656 -16.85 23.96 12.02
C LYS A 656 -16.72 25.47 12.18
N GLY A 657 -16.68 26.22 11.07
CA GLY A 657 -16.63 27.68 11.10
C GLY A 657 -17.90 28.35 11.61
N LEU A 658 -18.99 27.60 11.79
CA LEU A 658 -20.23 28.08 12.37
C LEU A 658 -20.26 27.82 13.89
N LEU A 659 -19.65 26.72 14.37
CA LEU A 659 -19.51 26.39 15.80
C LEU A 659 -18.36 27.12 16.51
N GLU A 660 -17.33 27.57 15.77
CA GLU A 660 -16.17 28.30 16.31
C GLU A 660 -16.37 29.82 16.38
N LYS A 661 -17.50 30.34 15.89
CA LYS A 661 -17.88 31.76 15.97
C LYS A 661 -18.61 32.08 17.26
#